data_AF-A0A1E4T4Z9-F1
#
_entry.id   AF-A0A1E4T4Z9-F1
#
_cell.length_a   1.000
_cell.length_b   1.000
_cell.length_c   1.000
_cell.angle_alpha   90.00
_cell.angle_beta   90.00
_cell.angle_gamma   90.00
#
_symmetry.space_group_name_H-M   'P 1'
#
loop_
_entity.id
_entity.type
_entity.pdbx_description
1 polymer ?
#
loop_
_entity_poly.entity_id
_entity_poly.type
_entity_poly.pdbx_seq_one_letter_code
_entity_poly.pdbx_strand_id
1 'polypeptide(L)'
;MKVYLNKFPRSLAIVQNGFALLLRDIKGNVSKDKDSTVPKCIIEFVSESVLPLSKYIDITPLVSPQHPESVYALLGMISLKGMVFIGFITGRAEVGSIRLGEEIYKITSTMFVCLSSDSYDYILTNEKGKTFEDFSESPVYSIEKLLATGTFYYSPEFDLVSSFQERGFIGNKSYSSLNSLDDYDGRFAWNCNMIKELVSFRNRFGAEERRIFDTGQFLITIIRGFSQTVTVNENEGLLTIISKQDCKKNGQLFGSYCVDDDGNVANFVETELILTTKEYCLAFVQLSGNVPLFWKLESQLLSTKMEFPKSEDASKHAFGKHFETLIQQHGMVHVIDALSKKGNQQELSMHYRNAIETYGKQMSDQMNYTKAESSNAFLAKQNNNYLTSLLEDLSEPLKTYEAFCYDNTTKTYIGRQSGVFLVNTLNSIERANLIQARIAEEVLEYFFKFLKFKPGPEFWSKLSFLWVENGSNLNRMVEGYISKGATTKTGGIVGKVAEQSKKYVSSQSTRSSSKQQQFDKLLGKTKTPSQVELFDPIHDYVISELNNRSNEFTSSKELSIWTGTFNVNAELYEGDLSPWLFPKPETYQSYDIVAVGLEEVVELSPGKMLNIDTSIRIQWEKKIKETLDRFKGDNYTLLRGEQLGGILNLIFVKEDNLESISDIESSVKKTGFKGMSANKGGIAIGFSYSSSCRLCFIASHLAAGFHNVDERHQNYKTIAKGLRFKQNKTIRDYDSVFWLGDFNFRINISNEVIRPMLEQDYHFNYEKPSAEALNNMIDQSNPLNLIPKLDLSKLFESDQLNQQMANGESFPFFDEMEIKFNPTYKFDKGTDNYDTSEKMRVPAWTDRILSLSRSKKMQLTQLEYDSVPEIKFSDHKPVYGIFQAKMDIIEEQKRSVIEKQLYESRKMAIGGVNSLVLTVNLNESYFLAKSGLPAPSGKTTESRWWILNAGSNGGGGGGGSGGKIKIRFPELNSGLYIINPKLPKNPFVPTDEPDFIRLSDSNEDHPTDK
;
A
#
# COMPACT_ATOMS: atom_id res chain seq x y z
N MET A 1 -31.33 17.59 6.39
CA MET A 1 -30.60 18.29 5.31
C MET A 1 -31.46 18.48 4.09
N LYS A 2 -31.29 19.57 3.37
CA LYS A 2 -31.84 19.76 2.02
C LYS A 2 -30.73 19.65 0.98
N VAL A 3 -31.03 19.06 -0.16
CA VAL A 3 -30.08 18.85 -1.26
C VAL A 3 -30.60 19.57 -2.50
N TYR A 4 -29.80 20.50 -2.99
CA TYR A 4 -30.13 21.34 -4.14
C TYR A 4 -29.14 21.07 -5.27
N LEU A 5 -29.63 20.90 -6.50
CA LEU A 5 -28.84 20.66 -7.70
C LEU A 5 -28.97 21.84 -8.66
N ASN A 6 -27.85 22.45 -9.02
CA ASN A 6 -27.76 23.32 -10.19
C ASN A 6 -27.19 22.50 -11.35
N LYS A 7 -27.85 22.53 -12.51
CA LYS A 7 -27.41 21.80 -13.70
C LYS A 7 -26.25 22.49 -14.41
N PHE A 8 -26.17 23.83 -14.38
CA PHE A 8 -25.16 24.60 -15.13
C PHE A 8 -24.68 25.85 -14.36
N PRO A 9 -23.38 25.92 -13.99
CA PRO A 9 -22.43 24.81 -13.92
C PRO A 9 -22.92 23.74 -12.92
N ARG A 10 -22.65 22.46 -13.23
CA ARG A 10 -23.15 21.35 -12.42
C ARG A 10 -22.59 21.42 -10.99
N SER A 11 -23.48 21.62 -10.02
CA SER A 11 -23.10 21.78 -8.61
C SER A 11 -24.21 21.32 -7.66
N LEU A 12 -23.79 20.83 -6.51
CA LEU A 12 -24.67 20.41 -5.41
C LEU A 12 -24.47 21.34 -4.22
N ALA A 13 -25.57 21.90 -3.71
CA ALA A 13 -25.59 22.60 -2.43
C ALA A 13 -26.35 21.76 -1.40
N ILE A 14 -25.65 21.35 -0.35
CA ILE A 14 -26.22 20.57 0.77
C ILE A 14 -26.41 21.56 1.92
N VAL A 15 -27.65 21.79 2.33
CA VAL A 15 -28.02 22.86 3.27
C VAL A 15 -28.53 22.27 4.58
N GLN A 16 -27.97 22.73 5.70
CA GLN A 16 -28.36 22.33 7.05
C GLN A 16 -27.94 23.41 8.07
N ASN A 17 -28.78 23.67 9.07
CA ASN A 17 -28.50 24.59 10.19
C ASN A 17 -28.08 26.02 9.76
N GLY A 18 -28.59 26.56 8.64
CA GLY A 18 -28.25 27.90 8.14
C GLY A 18 -26.92 28.01 7.40
N PHE A 19 -26.28 26.87 7.12
CA PHE A 19 -25.04 26.75 6.36
C PHE A 19 -25.21 25.76 5.22
N ALA A 20 -24.29 25.82 4.27
CA ALA A 20 -24.31 24.98 3.10
C ALA A 20 -22.92 24.49 2.71
N LEU A 21 -22.82 23.22 2.36
CA LEU A 21 -21.69 22.62 1.70
C LEU A 21 -21.94 22.62 0.20
N LEU A 22 -21.17 23.42 -0.54
CA LEU A 22 -21.26 23.56 -1.98
C LEU A 22 -20.16 22.74 -2.65
N LEU A 23 -20.57 21.82 -3.52
CA LEU A 23 -19.69 20.94 -4.28
C LEU A 23 -19.87 21.21 -5.77
N ARG A 24 -18.77 21.41 -6.50
CA ARG A 24 -18.82 21.69 -7.95
C ARG A 24 -17.83 20.82 -8.71
N ASP A 25 -18.25 20.36 -9.88
CA ASP A 25 -17.33 19.69 -10.79
C ASP A 25 -16.37 20.72 -11.42
N ILE A 26 -15.08 20.36 -11.51
CA ILE A 26 -14.06 21.19 -12.17
C ILE A 26 -14.23 21.13 -13.70
N LYS A 27 -14.86 20.07 -14.24
CA LYS A 27 -15.02 19.85 -15.69
C LYS A 27 -16.16 20.65 -16.34
N GLY A 28 -16.46 21.84 -15.84
CA GLY A 28 -17.11 22.89 -16.62
C GLY A 28 -16.12 23.46 -17.65
N ASN A 29 -16.00 22.83 -18.82
CA ASN A 29 -15.26 23.31 -20.01
C ASN A 29 -13.71 23.35 -20.01
N VAL A 30 -12.98 22.88 -18.99
CA VAL A 30 -11.49 22.89 -19.03
C VAL A 30 -10.88 21.60 -18.47
N SER A 31 -10.63 20.60 -19.32
CA SER A 31 -9.29 20.04 -19.57
C SER A 31 -9.35 18.84 -20.53
N LYS A 32 -8.63 18.96 -21.65
CA LYS A 32 -8.19 17.85 -22.51
C LYS A 32 -6.84 17.30 -22.00
N ASP A 33 -6.62 17.30 -20.69
CA ASP A 33 -5.40 16.70 -20.14
C ASP A 33 -5.59 15.19 -20.01
N LYS A 34 -4.92 14.45 -20.89
CA LYS A 34 -4.92 12.99 -20.90
C LYS A 34 -4.15 12.36 -19.73
N ASP A 35 -3.49 13.17 -18.90
CA ASP A 35 -2.53 12.70 -17.90
C ASP A 35 -2.98 12.81 -16.42
N SER A 36 -4.08 13.49 -16.07
CA SER A 36 -4.60 13.47 -14.68
C SER A 36 -5.68 12.39 -14.50
N THR A 37 -5.38 11.33 -13.75
CA THR A 37 -6.25 10.16 -13.56
C THR A 37 -7.19 10.24 -12.36
N VAL A 38 -7.04 11.22 -11.46
CA VAL A 38 -7.84 11.36 -10.22
C VAL A 38 -8.90 12.46 -10.38
N PRO A 39 -10.20 12.18 -10.14
CA PRO A 39 -11.25 13.20 -10.23
C PRO A 39 -11.16 14.24 -9.13
N LYS A 40 -11.42 15.50 -9.49
CA LYS A 40 -11.33 16.66 -8.60
C LYS A 40 -12.70 17.32 -8.41
N CYS A 41 -12.95 17.84 -7.21
CA CYS A 41 -14.19 18.54 -6.86
C CYS A 41 -13.84 19.85 -6.12
N ILE A 42 -14.45 20.96 -6.50
CA ILE A 42 -14.36 22.20 -5.71
C ILE A 42 -15.30 22.07 -4.52
N ILE A 43 -14.83 22.45 -3.34
CA ILE A 43 -15.63 22.45 -2.11
C ILE A 43 -15.61 23.83 -1.46
N GLU A 44 -16.78 24.27 -0.99
CA GLU A 44 -16.93 25.48 -0.19
C GLU A 44 -17.94 25.23 0.92
N PHE A 45 -17.70 25.76 2.11
CA PHE A 45 -18.65 25.72 3.22
C PHE A 45 -19.05 27.15 3.55
N VAL A 46 -20.30 27.52 3.29
CA VAL A 46 -20.78 28.92 3.32
C VAL A 46 -22.07 29.10 4.11
N SER A 47 -22.44 30.33 4.47
CA SER A 47 -23.77 30.61 5.01
C SER A 47 -24.85 30.37 3.94
N GLU A 48 -25.99 29.80 4.33
CA GLU A 48 -27.15 29.63 3.44
C GLU A 48 -27.61 30.98 2.85
N SER A 49 -27.49 32.06 3.61
CA SER A 49 -27.92 33.41 3.21
C SER A 49 -27.21 33.97 1.98
N VAL A 50 -26.01 33.47 1.66
CA VAL A 50 -25.21 33.94 0.52
C VAL A 50 -25.41 33.06 -0.73
N LEU A 51 -26.16 31.96 -0.63
CA LEU A 51 -26.40 31.07 -1.78
C LEU A 51 -27.54 31.59 -2.67
N PRO A 52 -27.34 31.67 -3.99
CA PRO A 52 -28.41 31.95 -4.93
C PRO A 52 -29.27 30.70 -5.17
N LEU A 53 -29.99 30.23 -4.14
CA LEU A 53 -30.81 29.01 -4.22
C LEU A 53 -31.87 29.05 -5.33
N SER A 54 -32.23 30.24 -5.84
CA SER A 54 -33.08 30.41 -7.03
C SER A 54 -32.50 29.78 -8.31
N LYS A 55 -31.17 29.56 -8.36
CA LYS A 55 -30.50 28.86 -9.48
C LYS A 55 -30.47 27.34 -9.31
N TYR A 56 -30.91 26.82 -8.17
CA TYR A 56 -30.88 25.41 -7.86
C TYR A 56 -32.28 24.81 -7.85
N ILE A 57 -32.35 23.52 -8.16
CA ILE A 57 -33.55 22.69 -8.04
C ILE A 57 -33.44 21.93 -6.72
N ASP A 58 -34.46 22.02 -5.88
CA ASP A 58 -34.56 21.16 -4.68
C ASP A 58 -34.80 19.72 -5.13
N ILE A 59 -33.78 18.88 -4.98
CA ILE A 59 -33.84 17.45 -5.30
C ILE A 59 -34.04 16.60 -4.04
N THR A 60 -34.23 17.21 -2.86
CA THR A 60 -34.50 16.49 -1.60
C THR A 60 -35.63 15.46 -1.74
N PRO A 61 -36.79 15.80 -2.36
CA PRO A 61 -37.87 14.84 -2.55
C PRO A 61 -37.52 13.65 -3.45
N LEU A 62 -36.55 13.83 -4.35
CA LEU A 62 -36.09 12.79 -5.28
C LEU A 62 -35.01 11.91 -4.65
N VAL A 63 -34.15 12.51 -3.84
CA VAL A 63 -33.09 11.81 -3.10
C VAL A 63 -33.70 10.99 -1.96
N SER A 64 -34.74 11.50 -1.29
CA SER A 64 -35.41 10.85 -0.16
C SER A 64 -36.92 10.71 -0.40
N PRO A 65 -37.38 9.79 -1.28
CA PRO A 65 -38.81 9.70 -1.62
C PRO A 65 -39.73 9.35 -0.45
N GLN A 66 -39.19 8.66 0.57
CA GLN A 66 -39.94 8.27 1.78
C GLN A 66 -40.05 9.41 2.80
N HIS A 67 -39.11 10.37 2.77
CA HIS A 67 -39.01 11.53 3.66
C HIS A 67 -38.65 12.76 2.81
N PRO A 68 -39.57 13.25 1.96
CA PRO A 68 -39.25 14.25 0.94
C PRO A 68 -38.82 15.60 1.51
N GLU A 69 -39.08 15.85 2.79
CA GLU A 69 -38.71 17.04 3.52
C GLU A 69 -37.21 17.12 3.88
N SER A 70 -36.51 15.97 3.99
CA SER A 70 -35.11 15.97 4.39
C SER A 70 -34.34 14.68 4.08
N VAL A 71 -33.04 14.83 3.91
CA VAL A 71 -32.04 13.76 4.00
C VAL A 71 -31.42 13.77 5.40
N TYR A 72 -31.06 12.60 5.94
CA TYR A 72 -30.51 12.50 7.29
C TYR A 72 -29.07 13.01 7.36
N ALA A 73 -28.13 12.39 6.64
CA ALA A 73 -26.71 12.72 6.74
C ALA A 73 -25.95 12.60 5.41
N LEU A 74 -24.82 13.31 5.30
CA LEU A 74 -23.88 13.19 4.19
C LEU A 74 -22.92 12.01 4.44
N LEU A 75 -23.00 10.98 3.61
CA LEU A 75 -22.15 9.78 3.75
C LEU A 75 -20.69 10.03 3.31
N GLY A 76 -20.50 10.94 2.35
CA GLY A 76 -19.22 11.32 1.77
C GLY A 76 -19.21 11.30 0.24
N MET A 77 -18.02 11.28 -0.35
CA MET A 77 -17.83 11.39 -1.81
C MET A 77 -16.97 10.24 -2.34
N ILE A 78 -17.31 9.70 -3.50
CA ILE A 78 -16.55 8.60 -4.10
C ILE A 78 -16.40 8.78 -5.62
N SER A 79 -15.22 8.49 -6.13
CA SER A 79 -14.95 8.39 -7.57
C SER A 79 -15.15 6.94 -8.03
N LEU A 80 -16.01 6.73 -9.02
CA LEU A 80 -16.15 5.43 -9.70
C LEU A 80 -16.24 5.65 -11.21
N LYS A 81 -15.46 4.88 -11.97
CA LYS A 81 -15.32 5.03 -13.43
C LYS A 81 -14.99 6.49 -13.86
N GLY A 82 -14.23 7.22 -13.03
CA GLY A 82 -13.81 8.59 -13.30
C GLY A 82 -14.87 9.66 -13.05
N MET A 83 -16.01 9.31 -12.46
CA MET A 83 -17.10 10.23 -12.11
C MET A 83 -17.23 10.34 -10.59
N VAL A 84 -17.51 11.54 -10.10
CA VAL A 84 -17.70 11.84 -8.68
C VAL A 84 -19.16 11.62 -8.30
N PHE A 85 -19.39 10.85 -7.24
CA PHE A 85 -20.70 10.58 -6.65
C PHE A 85 -20.73 11.05 -5.19
N ILE A 86 -21.82 11.71 -4.81
CA ILE A 86 -22.07 12.20 -3.44
C ILE A 86 -23.12 11.30 -2.80
N GLY A 87 -22.75 10.61 -1.72
CA GLY A 87 -23.62 9.64 -1.05
C GLY A 87 -24.38 10.25 0.13
N PHE A 88 -25.62 9.83 0.32
CA PHE A 88 -26.52 10.32 1.36
C PHE A 88 -27.19 9.18 2.11
N ILE A 89 -27.42 9.35 3.41
CA ILE A 89 -28.28 8.47 4.20
C ILE A 89 -29.73 8.97 4.09
N THR A 90 -30.58 8.16 3.50
CA THR A 90 -31.98 8.50 3.17
C THR A 90 -32.99 7.71 4.00
N GLY A 91 -32.55 6.63 4.63
CA GLY A 91 -33.38 5.81 5.50
C GLY A 91 -32.57 5.31 6.69
N ARG A 92 -33.18 5.37 7.86
CA ARG A 92 -32.59 4.91 9.11
C ARG A 92 -33.63 4.28 10.03
N ALA A 93 -33.19 3.41 10.92
CA ALA A 93 -33.99 2.88 12.01
C ALA A 93 -33.22 3.07 13.31
N GLU A 94 -33.86 3.64 14.33
CA GLU A 94 -33.27 3.74 15.66
C GLU A 94 -33.10 2.35 16.26
N VAL A 95 -31.92 2.06 16.80
CA VAL A 95 -31.59 0.76 17.40
C VAL A 95 -31.11 0.86 18.84
N GLY A 96 -30.77 2.06 19.29
CA GLY A 96 -30.30 2.26 20.64
C GLY A 96 -29.95 3.70 20.92
N SER A 97 -29.51 3.91 22.16
CA SER A 97 -29.10 5.18 22.70
C SER A 97 -28.10 4.91 23.81
N ILE A 98 -26.94 5.58 23.78
CA ILE A 98 -25.92 5.40 24.82
C ILE A 98 -26.31 6.21 26.06
N ARG A 99 -26.74 7.46 25.84
CA ARG A 99 -27.28 8.38 26.83
C ARG A 99 -28.51 9.05 26.23
N LEU A 100 -29.37 9.60 27.09
CA LEU A 100 -30.52 10.38 26.62
C LEU A 100 -30.06 11.50 25.65
N GLY A 101 -30.54 11.47 24.40
CA GLY A 101 -30.14 12.39 23.34
C GLY A 101 -28.84 12.03 22.61
N GLU A 102 -28.34 10.80 22.77
CA GLU A 102 -27.23 10.23 21.98
C GLU A 102 -27.70 8.95 21.29
N GLU A 103 -28.48 9.13 20.22
CA GLU A 103 -29.13 8.06 19.49
C GLU A 103 -28.20 7.34 18.51
N ILE A 104 -28.43 6.04 18.34
CA ILE A 104 -27.74 5.19 17.38
C ILE A 104 -28.74 4.72 16.34
N TYR A 105 -28.38 4.90 15.07
CA TYR A 105 -29.22 4.54 13.94
C TYR A 105 -28.55 3.48 13.07
N LYS A 106 -29.33 2.47 12.71
CA LYS A 106 -29.02 1.52 11.64
C LYS A 106 -29.42 2.11 10.29
N ILE A 107 -28.51 2.05 9.32
CA ILE A 107 -28.76 2.51 7.95
C ILE A 107 -29.69 1.51 7.24
N THR A 108 -30.80 2.00 6.68
CA THR A 108 -31.76 1.17 5.93
C THR A 108 -31.80 1.50 4.44
N SER A 109 -31.47 2.73 4.05
CA SER A 109 -31.31 3.12 2.64
C SER A 109 -30.32 4.27 2.48
N THR A 110 -29.70 4.30 1.31
CA THR A 110 -28.78 5.35 0.86
C THR A 110 -29.06 5.70 -0.59
N MET A 111 -28.73 6.93 -0.98
CA MET A 111 -28.83 7.41 -2.37
C MET A 111 -27.55 8.12 -2.75
N PHE A 112 -27.10 7.95 -3.99
CA PHE A 112 -25.94 8.66 -4.54
C PHE A 112 -26.34 9.57 -5.69
N VAL A 113 -25.84 10.81 -5.67
CA VAL A 113 -26.03 11.79 -6.76
C VAL A 113 -24.70 11.99 -7.49
N CYS A 114 -24.72 11.86 -8.82
CA CYS A 114 -23.51 12.07 -9.62
C CYS A 114 -23.23 13.57 -9.80
N LEU A 115 -22.11 14.07 -9.28
CA LEU A 115 -21.71 15.46 -9.44
C LEU A 115 -21.13 15.73 -10.83
N SER A 116 -20.43 14.76 -11.42
CA SER A 116 -19.69 14.96 -12.68
C SER A 116 -20.51 14.78 -13.97
N SER A 117 -21.73 14.25 -13.87
CA SER A 117 -22.54 13.90 -15.04
C SER A 117 -24.02 13.89 -14.70
N ASP A 118 -24.86 14.31 -15.64
CA ASP A 118 -26.33 14.18 -15.60
C ASP A 118 -26.82 12.83 -16.14
N SER A 119 -25.93 11.97 -16.61
CA SER A 119 -26.27 10.67 -17.21
C SER A 119 -26.99 9.74 -16.24
N TYR A 120 -26.94 10.01 -14.92
CA TYR A 120 -27.60 9.24 -13.88
C TYR A 120 -28.77 9.98 -13.23
N ASP A 121 -29.15 11.16 -13.72
CA ASP A 121 -30.26 11.95 -13.17
C ASP A 121 -31.62 11.23 -13.36
N TYR A 122 -31.70 10.24 -14.26
CA TYR A 122 -32.88 9.38 -14.41
C TYR A 122 -33.21 8.60 -13.12
N ILE A 123 -32.22 8.37 -12.26
CA ILE A 123 -32.42 7.75 -10.94
C ILE A 123 -33.24 8.67 -10.03
N LEU A 124 -33.10 9.98 -10.20
CA LEU A 124 -33.85 10.98 -9.45
C LEU A 124 -35.30 11.13 -9.96
N THR A 125 -35.55 10.90 -11.25
CA THR A 125 -36.86 11.17 -11.87
C THR A 125 -37.76 9.94 -12.00
N ASN A 126 -37.25 8.74 -11.71
CA ASN A 126 -37.99 7.47 -11.79
C ASN A 126 -38.75 7.32 -13.13
N GLU A 127 -38.07 7.64 -14.24
CA GLU A 127 -38.67 7.69 -15.58
C GLU A 127 -39.35 6.36 -15.98
N LYS A 128 -40.60 6.45 -16.44
CA LYS A 128 -41.35 5.30 -16.95
C LYS A 128 -40.65 4.72 -18.18
N GLY A 129 -40.20 3.47 -18.10
CA GLY A 129 -39.63 2.71 -19.22
C GLY A 129 -38.23 2.13 -18.98
N LYS A 130 -37.54 2.52 -17.90
CA LYS A 130 -36.25 1.96 -17.47
C LYS A 130 -36.44 0.64 -16.71
N THR A 131 -35.67 -0.40 -17.03
CA THR A 131 -35.75 -1.72 -16.38
C THR A 131 -34.85 -1.78 -15.14
N PHE A 132 -35.02 -2.81 -14.31
CA PHE A 132 -34.09 -3.10 -13.21
C PHE A 132 -32.63 -3.22 -13.68
N GLU A 133 -32.41 -3.64 -14.93
CA GLU A 133 -31.08 -3.77 -15.52
C GLU A 133 -30.42 -2.39 -15.69
N ASP A 134 -31.16 -1.36 -16.12
CA ASP A 134 -30.67 0.02 -16.24
C ASP A 134 -30.20 0.62 -14.89
N PHE A 135 -30.86 0.28 -13.79
CA PHE A 135 -30.45 0.74 -12.45
C PHE A 135 -29.22 -0.03 -11.94
N SER A 136 -29.11 -1.31 -12.30
CA SER A 136 -27.98 -2.15 -11.94
C SER A 136 -26.66 -1.76 -12.64
N GLU A 137 -26.73 -0.98 -13.73
CA GLU A 137 -25.56 -0.45 -14.45
C GLU A 137 -24.87 0.72 -13.72
N SER A 138 -25.55 1.36 -12.77
CA SER A 138 -24.98 2.46 -12.00
C SER A 138 -23.71 2.01 -11.25
N PRO A 139 -22.58 2.74 -11.33
CA PRO A 139 -21.33 2.33 -10.69
C PRO A 139 -21.44 2.12 -9.17
N VAL A 140 -22.34 2.87 -8.53
CA VAL A 140 -22.59 2.90 -7.07
C VAL A 140 -23.64 1.90 -6.60
N TYR A 141 -24.42 1.28 -7.49
CA TYR A 141 -25.53 0.39 -7.12
C TYR A 141 -25.12 -0.73 -6.14
N SER A 142 -23.94 -1.33 -6.38
CA SER A 142 -23.42 -2.38 -5.50
C SER A 142 -23.04 -1.90 -4.10
N ILE A 143 -22.68 -0.61 -3.96
CA ILE A 143 -22.38 0.03 -2.68
C ILE A 143 -23.67 0.37 -1.95
N GLU A 144 -24.67 0.93 -2.64
CA GLU A 144 -26.00 1.20 -2.06
C GLU A 144 -26.63 -0.07 -1.48
N LYS A 145 -26.60 -1.17 -2.24
CA LYS A 145 -27.08 -2.47 -1.78
C LYS A 145 -26.31 -2.99 -0.56
N LEU A 146 -25.00 -2.75 -0.52
CA LEU A 146 -24.16 -3.16 0.60
C LEU A 146 -24.53 -2.36 1.86
N LEU A 147 -24.65 -1.04 1.77
CA LEU A 147 -24.97 -0.16 2.90
C LEU A 147 -26.38 -0.44 3.45
N ALA A 148 -27.31 -0.85 2.59
CA ALA A 148 -28.66 -1.27 2.96
C ALA A 148 -28.77 -2.70 3.52
N THR A 149 -27.66 -3.42 3.77
CA THR A 149 -27.70 -4.79 4.34
C THR A 149 -28.18 -4.85 5.79
N GLY A 150 -28.34 -3.70 6.46
CA GLY A 150 -28.72 -3.62 7.87
C GLY A 150 -27.58 -3.98 8.83
N THR A 151 -26.33 -3.87 8.38
CA THR A 151 -25.11 -4.11 9.19
C THR A 151 -24.30 -2.85 9.45
N PHE A 152 -24.77 -1.69 8.98
CA PHE A 152 -24.09 -0.40 9.12
C PHE A 152 -24.85 0.52 10.07
N TYR A 153 -24.10 1.22 10.92
CA TYR A 153 -24.62 2.06 11.98
C TYR A 153 -23.88 3.39 12.03
N TYR A 154 -24.56 4.45 12.45
CA TYR A 154 -24.00 5.77 12.68
C TYR A 154 -24.76 6.46 13.82
N SER A 155 -24.14 7.48 14.42
CA SER A 155 -24.83 8.42 15.30
C SER A 155 -24.67 9.85 14.74
N PRO A 156 -25.72 10.67 14.78
CA PRO A 156 -25.64 12.09 14.45
C PRO A 156 -24.97 12.94 15.54
N GLU A 157 -24.93 12.47 16.79
CA GLU A 157 -24.48 13.25 17.94
C GLU A 157 -23.02 12.99 18.33
N PHE A 158 -22.48 11.83 17.96
CA PHE A 158 -21.11 11.42 18.29
C PHE A 158 -20.55 10.42 17.27
N ASP A 159 -19.23 10.23 17.26
CA ASP A 159 -18.62 9.22 16.40
C ASP A 159 -18.71 7.82 17.04
N LEU A 160 -19.17 6.84 16.26
CA LEU A 160 -19.26 5.44 16.70
C LEU A 160 -17.93 4.69 16.62
N VAL A 161 -16.89 5.31 16.05
CA VAL A 161 -15.61 4.64 15.80
C VAL A 161 -14.76 4.60 17.06
N SER A 162 -14.75 5.67 17.86
CA SER A 162 -14.09 5.70 19.17
C SER A 162 -14.89 4.94 20.23
N SER A 163 -14.18 4.42 21.23
CA SER A 163 -14.81 3.89 22.45
C SER A 163 -15.39 5.01 23.30
N PHE A 164 -16.33 4.69 24.19
CA PHE A 164 -16.89 5.63 25.15
C PHE A 164 -15.82 6.27 26.03
N GLN A 165 -14.80 5.49 26.42
CA GLN A 165 -13.66 5.96 27.20
C GLN A 165 -12.86 7.06 26.48
N GLU A 166 -12.59 6.89 25.19
CA GLU A 166 -11.83 7.88 24.40
C GLU A 166 -12.65 9.12 24.05
N ARG A 167 -13.97 8.99 23.88
CA ARG A 167 -14.88 10.14 23.66
C ARG A 167 -14.94 11.08 24.87
N GLY A 168 -14.83 10.55 26.08
CA GLY A 168 -14.91 11.33 27.33
C GLY A 168 -16.33 11.74 27.76
N PHE A 169 -16.43 12.52 28.83
CA PHE A 169 -17.71 12.95 29.43
C PHE A 169 -18.06 14.42 29.11
N ILE A 170 -19.37 14.75 29.16
CA ILE A 170 -19.97 16.00 28.70
C ILE A 170 -19.25 17.25 29.26
N GLY A 171 -18.56 17.99 28.38
CA GLY A 171 -17.82 19.22 28.68
C GLY A 171 -16.78 19.57 27.61
N ASN A 172 -16.15 18.55 27.01
CA ASN A 172 -15.28 18.64 25.83
C ASN A 172 -16.04 18.20 24.58
N LYS A 173 -17.01 19.01 24.11
CA LYS A 173 -17.80 18.71 22.89
C LYS A 173 -16.94 18.85 21.63
N SER A 174 -16.04 17.91 21.38
CA SER A 174 -15.64 17.59 20.01
C SER A 174 -16.67 16.58 19.49
N TYR A 175 -17.60 17.04 18.64
CA TYR A 175 -18.66 16.22 18.06
C TYR A 175 -18.11 15.05 17.20
N SER A 176 -16.83 15.14 16.82
CA SER A 176 -16.03 14.03 16.33
C SER A 176 -14.64 14.11 17.00
N SER A 177 -14.23 13.04 17.69
CA SER A 177 -12.84 12.87 18.18
C SER A 177 -11.85 12.65 17.02
N LEU A 178 -12.37 12.24 15.86
CA LEU A 178 -11.61 11.77 14.71
C LEU A 178 -10.89 12.94 14.00
N ASN A 179 -9.69 13.26 14.48
CA ASN A 179 -8.80 14.20 13.81
C ASN A 179 -8.03 13.52 12.68
N SER A 180 -7.83 12.21 12.74
CA SER A 180 -7.13 11.43 11.72
C SER A 180 -7.83 10.09 11.49
N LEU A 181 -7.89 9.66 10.22
CA LEU A 181 -8.35 8.31 9.86
C LEU A 181 -7.22 7.27 9.98
N ASP A 182 -5.98 7.72 10.17
CA ASP A 182 -4.82 6.84 10.29
C ASP A 182 -4.63 6.32 11.72
N ASP A 183 -5.27 6.97 12.71
CA ASP A 183 -5.30 6.53 14.11
C ASP A 183 -6.00 5.17 14.29
N TYR A 184 -5.94 4.60 15.50
CA TYR A 184 -6.56 3.31 15.82
C TYR A 184 -8.04 3.28 15.43
N ASP A 185 -8.84 4.24 15.90
CA ASP A 185 -10.29 4.27 15.69
C ASP A 185 -10.70 4.38 14.22
N GLY A 186 -9.86 5.01 13.39
CA GLY A 186 -10.08 5.10 11.94
C GLY A 186 -10.21 3.74 11.26
N ARG A 187 -9.76 2.66 11.92
CA ARG A 187 -9.93 1.28 11.45
C ARG A 187 -11.37 0.77 11.44
N PHE A 188 -12.27 1.45 12.14
CA PHE A 188 -13.69 1.12 12.19
C PHE A 188 -14.53 2.06 11.30
N ALA A 189 -13.93 3.07 10.66
CA ALA A 189 -14.63 3.99 9.78
C ALA A 189 -14.84 3.38 8.38
N TRP A 190 -15.97 2.73 8.14
CA TRP A 190 -16.26 2.03 6.88
C TRP A 190 -16.49 2.94 5.67
N ASN A 191 -16.74 4.23 5.91
CA ASN A 191 -16.78 5.27 4.88
C ASN A 191 -15.48 6.08 4.80
N CYS A 192 -14.35 5.62 5.38
CA CYS A 192 -13.07 6.36 5.43
C CYS A 192 -12.63 6.90 4.07
N ASN A 193 -12.66 6.08 3.02
CA ASN A 193 -12.33 6.48 1.65
C ASN A 193 -13.27 7.58 1.11
N MET A 194 -14.52 7.64 1.59
CA MET A 194 -15.49 8.66 1.19
C MET A 194 -15.35 9.99 1.93
N ILE A 195 -14.82 9.95 3.16
CA ILE A 195 -14.74 11.12 4.04
C ILE A 195 -13.33 11.65 4.24
N LYS A 196 -12.28 10.97 3.74
CA LYS A 196 -10.88 11.33 3.97
C LYS A 196 -10.59 12.81 3.68
N GLU A 197 -10.97 13.30 2.51
CA GLU A 197 -10.78 14.71 2.17
C GLU A 197 -11.71 15.66 2.96
N LEU A 198 -12.90 15.20 3.36
CA LEU A 198 -13.80 15.98 4.21
C LEU A 198 -13.24 16.15 5.62
N VAL A 199 -12.57 15.13 6.17
CA VAL A 199 -11.85 15.23 7.45
C VAL A 199 -10.73 16.26 7.33
N SER A 200 -9.90 16.19 6.29
CA SER A 200 -8.86 17.20 6.02
C SER A 200 -9.43 18.61 5.82
N PHE A 201 -10.60 18.73 5.17
CA PHE A 201 -11.32 19.99 5.01
C PHE A 201 -11.83 20.55 6.33
N ARG A 202 -12.55 19.75 7.11
CA ARG A 202 -13.09 20.11 8.42
C ARG A 202 -12.00 20.44 9.44
N ASN A 203 -10.84 19.78 9.38
CA ASN A 203 -9.73 20.02 10.30
C ASN A 203 -9.05 21.39 10.11
N ARG A 204 -9.30 22.06 8.99
CA ARG A 204 -8.86 23.45 8.76
C ARG A 204 -9.76 24.48 9.45
N PHE A 205 -10.95 24.10 9.92
CA PHE A 205 -11.87 25.02 10.56
C PHE A 205 -11.48 25.35 12.00
N GLY A 206 -11.78 26.58 12.40
CA GLY A 206 -11.81 27.00 13.80
C GLY A 206 -12.89 26.24 14.58
N ALA A 207 -12.83 26.31 15.92
CA ALA A 207 -13.68 25.49 16.79
C ALA A 207 -15.19 25.65 16.52
N GLU A 208 -15.66 26.87 16.26
CA GLU A 208 -17.08 27.14 16.03
C GLU A 208 -17.57 26.67 14.66
N GLU A 209 -16.83 26.96 13.58
CA GLU A 209 -17.15 26.47 12.23
C GLU A 209 -17.16 24.95 12.18
N ARG A 210 -16.18 24.33 12.84
CA ARG A 210 -16.06 22.89 13.01
C ARG A 210 -17.28 22.32 13.74
N ARG A 211 -17.71 22.95 14.83
CA ARG A 211 -18.91 22.58 15.59
C ARG A 211 -20.16 22.64 14.72
N ILE A 212 -20.32 23.71 13.93
CA ILE A 212 -21.44 23.87 12.99
C ILE A 212 -21.40 22.80 11.90
N PHE A 213 -20.22 22.50 11.37
CA PHE A 213 -20.03 21.48 10.35
C PHE A 213 -20.39 20.08 10.85
N ASP A 214 -19.91 19.71 12.04
CA ASP A 214 -20.17 18.41 12.65
C ASP A 214 -21.65 18.27 13.07
N THR A 215 -22.22 19.27 13.76
CA THR A 215 -23.66 19.28 14.14
C THR A 215 -24.59 19.39 12.92
N GLY A 216 -24.08 19.92 11.82
CA GLY A 216 -24.74 19.90 10.52
C GLY A 216 -24.71 18.55 9.83
N GLN A 217 -24.05 17.54 10.41
CA GLN A 217 -23.90 16.17 9.87
C GLN A 217 -23.25 16.13 8.48
N PHE A 218 -22.49 17.17 8.11
CA PHE A 218 -21.70 17.23 6.87
C PHE A 218 -20.51 16.26 6.90
N LEU A 219 -20.18 15.74 8.07
CA LEU A 219 -19.23 14.67 8.28
C LEU A 219 -19.80 13.72 9.32
N ILE A 220 -19.96 12.46 8.94
CA ILE A 220 -20.31 11.37 9.84
C ILE A 220 -19.36 10.20 9.60
N THR A 221 -19.12 9.42 10.64
CA THR A 221 -18.48 8.11 10.53
C THR A 221 -19.56 7.02 10.55
N ILE A 222 -19.34 5.96 9.78
CA ILE A 222 -20.18 4.76 9.86
C ILE A 222 -19.32 3.58 10.33
N ILE A 223 -19.87 2.77 11.22
CA ILE A 223 -19.31 1.47 11.58
C ILE A 223 -20.09 0.37 10.86
N ARG A 224 -19.45 -0.80 10.75
CA ARG A 224 -20.13 -2.04 10.39
C ARG A 224 -20.00 -3.05 11.52
N GLY A 225 -21.07 -3.76 11.86
CA GLY A 225 -21.06 -4.70 12.98
C GLY A 225 -22.43 -4.85 13.60
N PHE A 226 -22.56 -4.49 14.89
CA PHE A 226 -23.80 -4.57 15.64
C PHE A 226 -23.91 -3.38 16.61
N SER A 227 -25.13 -2.87 16.80
CA SER A 227 -25.43 -1.97 17.89
C SER A 227 -26.89 -2.12 18.30
N GLN A 228 -27.14 -2.23 19.61
CA GLN A 228 -28.48 -2.25 20.17
C GLN A 228 -28.47 -1.86 21.65
N THR A 229 -29.53 -1.16 22.08
CA THR A 229 -29.79 -0.82 23.49
C THR A 229 -31.07 -1.48 23.99
N VAL A 230 -31.07 -1.89 25.25
CA VAL A 230 -32.26 -2.32 26.00
C VAL A 230 -32.34 -1.58 27.32
N THR A 231 -33.54 -1.20 27.73
CA THR A 231 -33.79 -0.60 29.05
C THR A 231 -33.81 -1.69 30.11
N VAL A 232 -33.05 -1.57 31.19
CA VAL A 232 -32.85 -2.65 32.18
C VAL A 232 -33.48 -2.43 33.56
N ASN A 233 -34.05 -1.26 33.86
CA ASN A 233 -34.80 -1.02 35.10
C ASN A 233 -35.83 0.13 34.96
N GLU A 234 -36.67 0.33 35.99
CA GLU A 234 -37.66 1.41 36.07
C GLU A 234 -37.03 2.83 36.16
N ASN A 235 -35.73 2.92 36.44
CA ASN A 235 -34.97 4.18 36.56
C ASN A 235 -34.24 4.58 35.26
N GLU A 236 -34.69 4.09 34.09
CA GLU A 236 -34.15 4.41 32.77
C GLU A 236 -32.69 3.95 32.54
N GLY A 237 -32.26 2.86 33.19
CA GLY A 237 -30.96 2.24 32.92
C GLY A 237 -30.91 1.70 31.49
N LEU A 238 -29.91 2.12 30.71
CA LEU A 238 -29.67 1.73 29.32
C LEU A 238 -28.48 0.77 29.27
N LEU A 239 -28.70 -0.43 28.77
CA LEU A 239 -27.66 -1.41 28.50
C LEU A 239 -27.46 -1.53 26.99
N THR A 240 -26.25 -1.27 26.52
CA THR A 240 -25.92 -1.18 25.10
C THR A 240 -24.74 -2.08 24.79
N ILE A 241 -24.80 -2.81 23.67
CA ILE A 241 -23.64 -3.46 23.06
C ILE A 241 -23.37 -2.79 21.71
N ILE A 242 -22.10 -2.49 21.45
CA ILE A 242 -21.61 -2.00 20.16
C ILE A 242 -20.44 -2.89 19.72
N SER A 243 -20.57 -3.58 18.58
CA SER A 243 -19.47 -4.31 17.95
C SER A 243 -19.07 -3.64 16.65
N LYS A 244 -17.78 -3.36 16.50
CA LYS A 244 -17.17 -2.60 15.41
C LYS A 244 -16.20 -3.51 14.66
N GLN A 245 -16.48 -3.75 13.39
CA GLN A 245 -15.65 -4.58 12.52
C GLN A 245 -14.53 -3.75 11.88
N ASP A 246 -13.29 -4.24 11.95
CA ASP A 246 -12.13 -3.63 11.30
C ASP A 246 -12.22 -3.70 9.76
N CYS A 247 -11.83 -2.60 9.10
CA CYS A 247 -11.72 -2.50 7.65
C CYS A 247 -10.29 -2.22 7.13
N LYS A 248 -9.27 -2.06 8.01
CA LYS A 248 -7.88 -1.73 7.61
C LYS A 248 -7.20 -2.87 6.87
N LYS A 249 -7.39 -4.13 7.30
CA LYS A 249 -6.68 -5.29 6.74
C LYS A 249 -6.58 -5.27 5.21
N ASN A 250 -5.36 -5.43 4.71
CA ASN A 250 -5.06 -5.64 3.31
C ASN A 250 -5.45 -7.06 2.88
N GLY A 251 -6.13 -7.16 1.74
CA GLY A 251 -6.68 -8.42 1.24
C GLY A 251 -8.05 -8.73 1.85
N GLN A 252 -8.33 -10.02 2.07
CA GLN A 252 -9.65 -10.45 2.53
C GLN A 252 -9.86 -10.14 4.02
N LEU A 253 -10.99 -9.48 4.31
CA LEU A 253 -11.38 -9.10 5.68
C LEU A 253 -11.92 -10.29 6.49
N PHE A 254 -12.35 -11.36 5.82
CA PHE A 254 -13.06 -12.48 6.43
C PHE A 254 -12.54 -13.83 5.95
N GLY A 255 -12.66 -14.85 6.79
CA GLY A 255 -12.24 -16.23 6.49
C GLY A 255 -10.84 -16.55 6.99
N SER A 256 -10.30 -17.70 6.58
CA SER A 256 -9.03 -18.28 7.08
C SER A 256 -7.78 -17.52 6.58
N TYR A 257 -7.70 -16.22 6.85
CA TYR A 257 -6.57 -15.40 6.44
C TYR A 257 -5.76 -14.96 7.66
N CYS A 258 -4.44 -14.97 7.46
CA CYS A 258 -3.43 -14.57 8.41
C CYS A 258 -3.29 -13.03 8.51
N VAL A 259 -2.37 -12.58 9.36
CA VAL A 259 -1.97 -11.17 9.50
C VAL A 259 -1.43 -10.61 8.16
N ASP A 260 -1.59 -9.31 7.93
CA ASP A 260 -0.86 -8.63 6.84
C ASP A 260 0.43 -7.97 7.35
N ASP A 261 1.19 -7.34 6.46
CA ASP A 261 2.48 -6.68 6.80
C ASP A 261 2.33 -5.50 7.77
N ASP A 262 1.12 -4.95 7.88
CA ASP A 262 0.79 -3.81 8.72
C ASP A 262 0.20 -4.26 10.08
N GLY A 263 0.25 -5.55 10.40
CA GLY A 263 -0.24 -6.11 11.67
C GLY A 263 -1.77 -6.29 11.74
N ASN A 264 -2.50 -6.17 10.63
CA ASN A 264 -3.96 -6.28 10.62
C ASN A 264 -4.44 -7.71 10.31
N VAL A 265 -5.34 -8.23 11.15
CA VAL A 265 -5.87 -9.61 11.08
C VAL A 265 -7.29 -9.68 10.55
N ALA A 266 -7.65 -10.83 9.97
CA ALA A 266 -9.01 -11.06 9.49
C ALA A 266 -9.97 -11.32 10.65
N ASN A 267 -11.26 -11.06 10.42
CA ASN A 267 -12.33 -11.16 11.41
C ASN A 267 -12.11 -10.33 12.69
N PHE A 268 -11.29 -9.26 12.65
CA PHE A 268 -11.04 -8.43 13.83
C PHE A 268 -12.28 -7.60 14.18
N VAL A 269 -12.70 -7.66 15.44
CA VAL A 269 -13.86 -6.95 15.99
C VAL A 269 -13.54 -6.42 17.38
N GLU A 270 -13.85 -5.15 17.60
CA GLU A 270 -13.92 -4.54 18.94
C GLU A 270 -15.38 -4.53 19.41
N THR A 271 -15.63 -5.06 20.60
CA THR A 271 -16.96 -5.11 21.21
C THR A 271 -16.95 -4.33 22.51
N GLU A 272 -17.81 -3.33 22.60
CA GLU A 272 -17.99 -2.46 23.75
C GLU A 272 -19.35 -2.74 24.41
N LEU A 273 -19.32 -3.03 25.71
CA LEU A 273 -20.49 -3.10 26.59
C LEU A 273 -20.61 -1.77 27.34
N ILE A 274 -21.78 -1.14 27.31
CA ILE A 274 -22.03 0.13 28.00
C ILE A 274 -23.29 -0.01 28.87
N LEU A 275 -23.18 0.38 30.14
CA LEU A 275 -24.30 0.51 31.06
C LEU A 275 -24.39 1.96 31.54
N THR A 276 -25.46 2.64 31.15
CA THR A 276 -25.74 4.01 31.58
C THR A 276 -26.95 4.03 32.49
N THR A 277 -26.82 4.68 33.63
CA THR A 277 -27.90 4.92 34.59
C THR A 277 -27.91 6.40 34.96
N LYS A 278 -28.86 6.83 35.81
CA LYS A 278 -28.87 8.21 36.33
C LYS A 278 -27.61 8.54 37.13
N GLU A 279 -27.03 7.56 37.81
CA GLU A 279 -25.90 7.75 38.74
C GLU A 279 -24.55 7.41 38.10
N TYR A 280 -24.48 6.38 37.27
CA TYR A 280 -23.20 5.85 36.74
C TYR A 280 -23.26 5.56 35.25
N CYS A 281 -22.13 5.76 34.57
CA CYS A 281 -21.84 5.20 33.25
C CYS A 281 -20.65 4.24 33.36
N LEU A 282 -20.87 2.98 32.99
CA LEU A 282 -19.83 1.96 32.85
C LEU A 282 -19.64 1.62 31.38
N ALA A 283 -18.39 1.49 30.94
CA ALA A 283 -18.05 0.97 29.62
C ALA A 283 -16.91 -0.06 29.71
N PHE A 284 -16.99 -1.12 28.92
CA PHE A 284 -15.99 -2.19 28.91
C PHE A 284 -15.76 -2.71 27.49
N VAL A 285 -14.52 -2.59 27.01
CA VAL A 285 -14.08 -2.97 25.67
C VAL A 285 -13.42 -4.35 25.69
N GLN A 286 -13.73 -5.17 24.69
CA GLN A 286 -13.12 -6.48 24.43
C GLN A 286 -12.79 -6.64 22.95
N LEU A 287 -11.77 -7.42 22.62
CA LEU A 287 -11.32 -7.64 21.25
C LEU A 287 -11.47 -9.11 20.84
N SER A 288 -11.68 -9.35 19.55
CA SER A 288 -11.61 -10.69 18.97
C SER A 288 -11.07 -10.65 17.55
N GLY A 289 -10.48 -11.75 17.08
CA GLY A 289 -9.98 -11.84 15.70
C GLY A 289 -9.23 -13.14 15.42
N ASN A 290 -8.70 -13.27 14.20
CA ASN A 290 -7.79 -14.37 13.87
C ASN A 290 -6.42 -14.19 14.56
N VAL A 291 -5.64 -15.26 14.63
CA VAL A 291 -4.27 -15.24 15.19
C VAL A 291 -3.33 -14.35 14.33
N PRO A 292 -2.59 -13.41 14.94
CA PRO A 292 -1.73 -12.44 14.26
C PRO A 292 -0.38 -13.00 13.79
N LEU A 293 -0.37 -14.20 13.19
CA LEU A 293 0.82 -14.82 12.60
C LEU A 293 0.64 -15.03 11.09
N PHE A 294 1.74 -15.10 10.34
CA PHE A 294 1.70 -15.52 8.93
C PHE A 294 1.56 -17.03 8.83
N TRP A 295 0.40 -17.50 8.37
CA TRP A 295 0.12 -18.92 8.14
C TRP A 295 -0.77 -19.11 6.91
N LYS A 296 -0.69 -20.27 6.27
CA LYS A 296 -1.60 -20.70 5.19
C LYS A 296 -2.01 -22.17 5.39
N LEU A 297 -3.23 -22.49 5.00
CA LEU A 297 -3.72 -23.87 4.93
C LEU A 297 -3.48 -24.39 3.51
N GLU A 298 -2.58 -25.35 3.35
CA GLU A 298 -2.34 -25.99 2.06
C GLU A 298 -3.09 -27.31 1.98
N SER A 299 -3.92 -27.45 0.93
CA SER A 299 -4.69 -28.68 0.69
C SER A 299 -3.86 -29.63 -0.17
N GLN A 300 -3.46 -30.76 0.39
CA GLN A 300 -2.98 -31.91 -0.37
C GLN A 300 -4.15 -32.89 -0.61
N LEU A 301 -3.98 -33.83 -1.56
CA LEU A 301 -5.03 -34.77 -1.99
C LEU A 301 -5.69 -35.56 -0.83
N LEU A 302 -5.01 -35.72 0.31
CA LEU A 302 -5.46 -36.53 1.45
C LEU A 302 -5.39 -35.81 2.82
N SER A 303 -4.79 -34.63 2.91
CA SER A 303 -4.65 -33.89 4.17
C SER A 303 -4.48 -32.39 3.94
N THR A 304 -4.86 -31.58 4.93
CA THR A 304 -4.50 -30.17 4.98
C THR A 304 -3.29 -30.01 5.89
N LYS A 305 -2.26 -29.30 5.45
CA LYS A 305 -1.10 -28.98 6.29
C LYS A 305 -1.10 -27.48 6.64
N MET A 306 -0.68 -27.14 7.85
CA MET A 306 -0.38 -25.76 8.23
C MET A 306 1.02 -25.41 7.72
N GLU A 307 1.14 -24.29 7.02
CA GLU A 307 2.45 -23.78 6.61
C GLU A 307 2.63 -22.34 7.09
N PHE A 308 3.86 -22.00 7.45
CA PHE A 308 4.28 -20.66 7.86
C PHE A 308 5.13 -20.09 6.72
N PRO A 309 4.53 -19.32 5.79
CA PRO A 309 5.18 -18.94 4.53
C PRO A 309 6.23 -17.84 4.69
N LYS A 310 6.47 -17.33 5.91
CA LYS A 310 7.45 -16.30 6.21
C LYS A 310 8.41 -16.79 7.27
N SER A 311 9.64 -16.28 7.24
CA SER A 311 10.62 -16.50 8.30
C SER A 311 10.10 -15.97 9.64
N GLU A 312 10.68 -16.47 10.73
CA GLU A 312 10.33 -16.03 12.08
C GLU A 312 10.55 -14.52 12.26
N ASP A 313 11.65 -13.98 11.73
CA ASP A 313 11.97 -12.55 11.80
C ASP A 313 10.99 -11.67 11.01
N ALA A 314 10.61 -12.09 9.78
CA ALA A 314 9.59 -11.37 9.01
C ALA A 314 8.19 -11.44 9.65
N SER A 315 7.96 -12.45 10.50
CA SER A 315 6.72 -12.58 11.27
C SER A 315 6.74 -11.73 12.53
N LYS A 316 7.90 -11.54 13.18
CA LYS A 316 8.07 -10.68 14.36
C LYS A 316 7.65 -9.24 14.08
N HIS A 317 7.97 -8.67 12.93
CA HIS A 317 7.61 -7.27 12.60
C HIS A 317 6.10 -7.04 12.59
N ALA A 318 5.35 -7.83 11.81
CA ALA A 318 3.89 -7.68 11.73
C ALA A 318 3.19 -8.05 13.03
N PHE A 319 3.68 -9.09 13.72
CA PHE A 319 3.22 -9.48 15.04
C PHE A 319 3.44 -8.36 16.06
N GLY A 320 4.61 -7.73 16.02
CA GLY A 320 4.98 -6.62 16.88
C GLY A 320 4.09 -5.41 16.65
N LYS A 321 3.99 -4.94 15.40
CA LYS A 321 3.06 -3.85 15.03
C LYS A 321 1.63 -4.09 15.51
N HIS A 322 1.14 -5.34 15.41
CA HIS A 322 -0.18 -5.70 15.91
C HIS A 322 -0.32 -5.40 17.40
N PHE A 323 0.59 -5.93 18.23
CA PHE A 323 0.51 -5.77 19.68
C PHE A 323 0.91 -4.38 20.16
N GLU A 324 1.89 -3.73 19.55
CA GLU A 324 2.23 -2.32 19.83
C GLU A 324 0.99 -1.42 19.64
N THR A 325 0.26 -1.60 18.53
CA THR A 325 -0.98 -0.86 18.26
C THR A 325 -2.03 -1.13 19.34
N LEU A 326 -2.21 -2.38 19.77
CA LEU A 326 -3.19 -2.72 20.80
C LEU A 326 -2.78 -2.20 22.18
N ILE A 327 -1.49 -2.30 22.53
CA ILE A 327 -0.95 -1.84 23.80
C ILE A 327 -1.02 -0.32 23.91
N GLN A 328 -0.66 0.39 22.84
CA GLN A 328 -0.76 1.85 22.79
C GLN A 328 -2.20 2.33 23.01
N GLN A 329 -3.18 1.60 22.46
CA GLN A 329 -4.58 1.96 22.58
C GLN A 329 -5.21 1.55 23.93
N HIS A 330 -4.94 0.33 24.38
CA HIS A 330 -5.71 -0.32 25.45
C HIS A 330 -4.89 -0.59 26.73
N GLY A 331 -3.58 -0.33 26.72
CA GLY A 331 -2.68 -0.66 27.81
C GLY A 331 -2.32 -2.16 27.82
N MET A 332 -2.68 -2.87 28.88
CA MET A 332 -2.36 -4.29 29.01
C MET A 332 -3.18 -5.15 28.02
N VAL A 333 -2.56 -6.14 27.38
CA VAL A 333 -3.27 -7.05 26.46
C VAL A 333 -3.22 -8.48 26.99
N HIS A 334 -4.38 -9.05 27.32
CA HIS A 334 -4.51 -10.46 27.70
C HIS A 334 -5.04 -11.29 26.53
N VAL A 335 -4.18 -12.13 25.97
CA VAL A 335 -4.53 -13.04 24.89
C VAL A 335 -5.26 -14.26 25.44
N ILE A 336 -6.42 -14.55 24.87
CA ILE A 336 -7.17 -15.78 25.10
C ILE A 336 -7.11 -16.61 23.81
N ASP A 337 -6.24 -17.62 23.79
CA ASP A 337 -6.13 -18.54 22.66
C ASP A 337 -7.27 -19.57 22.71
N ALA A 338 -8.29 -19.34 21.88
CA ALA A 338 -9.46 -20.19 21.75
C ALA A 338 -9.39 -21.13 20.51
N LEU A 339 -8.20 -21.44 19.99
CA LEU A 339 -8.00 -22.45 18.95
C LEU A 339 -8.20 -23.89 19.47
N SER A 340 -8.59 -24.82 18.58
CA SER A 340 -8.79 -26.22 18.92
C SER A 340 -7.49 -26.97 19.21
N LYS A 341 -7.48 -27.86 20.21
CA LYS A 341 -6.38 -28.79 20.52
C LYS A 341 -6.25 -29.97 19.53
N LYS A 342 -6.95 -29.95 18.38
CA LYS A 342 -6.94 -31.05 17.40
C LYS A 342 -6.57 -30.54 16.02
N GLY A 343 -5.80 -31.35 15.30
CA GLY A 343 -5.37 -31.06 13.92
C GLY A 343 -4.50 -29.80 13.85
N ASN A 344 -4.56 -29.12 12.71
CA ASN A 344 -3.67 -28.00 12.36
C ASN A 344 -3.76 -26.77 13.29
N GLN A 345 -4.84 -26.63 14.06
CA GLN A 345 -5.00 -25.52 15.00
C GLN A 345 -4.08 -25.65 16.22
N GLN A 346 -3.69 -26.87 16.60
CA GLN A 346 -2.78 -27.09 17.73
C GLN A 346 -1.36 -26.58 17.41
N GLU A 347 -0.89 -26.81 16.19
CA GLU A 347 0.39 -26.30 15.71
C GLU A 347 0.39 -24.76 15.71
N LEU A 348 -0.67 -24.13 15.18
CA LEU A 348 -0.81 -22.67 15.20
C LEU A 348 -0.82 -22.10 16.62
N SER A 349 -1.49 -22.75 17.58
CA SER A 349 -1.46 -22.37 19.00
C SER A 349 -0.05 -22.40 19.58
N MET A 350 0.73 -23.43 19.26
CA MET A 350 2.09 -23.57 19.76
C MET A 350 2.99 -22.43 19.25
N HIS A 351 2.93 -22.15 17.95
CA HIS A 351 3.66 -21.02 17.36
C HIS A 351 3.20 -19.67 17.94
N TYR A 352 1.90 -19.52 18.17
CA TYR A 352 1.36 -18.28 18.74
C TYR A 352 1.83 -18.03 20.16
N ARG A 353 1.79 -19.08 21.01
CA ARG A 353 2.32 -19.03 22.37
C ARG A 353 3.81 -18.66 22.38
N ASN A 354 4.61 -19.33 21.56
CA ASN A 354 6.05 -19.04 21.47
C ASN A 354 6.33 -17.59 21.05
N ALA A 355 5.55 -17.06 20.08
CA ALA A 355 5.68 -15.67 19.66
C ALA A 355 5.35 -14.69 20.80
N ILE A 356 4.28 -14.93 21.56
CA ILE A 356 3.91 -14.12 22.72
C ILE A 356 4.98 -14.19 23.82
N GLU A 357 5.48 -15.37 24.15
CA GLU A 357 6.50 -15.53 25.19
C GLU A 357 7.84 -14.88 24.81
N THR A 358 8.15 -14.85 23.50
CA THR A 358 9.36 -14.19 22.98
C THR A 358 9.21 -12.68 22.97
N TYR A 359 8.08 -12.17 22.47
CA TYR A 359 7.83 -10.74 22.29
C TYR A 359 7.40 -10.03 23.59
N GLY A 360 6.63 -10.72 24.45
CA GLY A 360 6.16 -10.17 25.74
C GLY A 360 7.30 -9.74 26.66
N LYS A 361 8.43 -10.45 26.62
CA LYS A 361 9.66 -10.07 27.34
C LYS A 361 10.24 -8.73 26.87
N GLN A 362 10.07 -8.39 25.60
CA GLN A 362 10.53 -7.12 25.03
C GLN A 362 9.60 -5.96 25.42
N MET A 363 8.32 -6.25 25.66
CA MET A 363 7.27 -5.28 25.99
C MET A 363 7.02 -5.13 27.50
N SER A 364 8.05 -5.34 28.33
CA SER A 364 7.97 -5.17 29.80
C SER A 364 6.78 -5.90 30.45
N ASP A 365 6.47 -7.12 29.97
CA ASP A 365 5.38 -7.96 30.46
C ASP A 365 3.96 -7.36 30.34
N GLN A 366 3.75 -6.41 29.40
CA GLN A 366 2.43 -5.84 29.10
C GLN A 366 1.45 -6.81 28.39
N MET A 367 1.92 -8.02 28.10
CA MET A 367 1.17 -9.07 27.40
C MET A 367 1.01 -10.31 28.28
N ASN A 368 -0.22 -10.78 28.43
CA ASN A 368 -0.55 -12.00 29.14
C ASN A 368 -1.18 -13.03 28.19
N TYR A 369 -1.11 -14.31 28.54
CA TYR A 369 -1.60 -15.40 27.69
C TYR A 369 -2.30 -16.49 28.50
N THR A 370 -3.52 -16.84 28.07
CA THR A 370 -4.28 -18.00 28.59
C THR A 370 -4.79 -18.84 27.43
N LYS A 371 -4.63 -20.17 27.52
CA LYS A 371 -5.20 -21.11 26.57
C LYS A 371 -6.61 -21.49 27.02
N ALA A 372 -7.63 -21.13 26.23
CA ALA A 372 -9.00 -21.57 26.50
C ALA A 372 -9.21 -23.02 26.03
N GLU A 373 -9.44 -23.94 26.97
CA GLU A 373 -9.71 -25.33 26.65
C GLU A 373 -11.12 -25.52 26.06
N SER A 374 -11.25 -25.60 24.73
CA SER A 374 -12.54 -25.93 24.12
C SER A 374 -12.40 -26.94 22.97
N SER A 375 -13.07 -28.09 23.11
CA SER A 375 -13.29 -29.04 22.01
C SER A 375 -14.56 -28.65 21.24
N ASN A 376 -14.75 -29.03 19.97
CA ASN A 376 -15.99 -28.68 19.24
C ASN A 376 -17.29 -29.25 19.88
N ALA A 377 -17.19 -30.20 20.83
CA ALA A 377 -18.31 -30.66 21.65
C ALA A 377 -18.81 -29.61 22.67
N PHE A 378 -18.03 -28.54 22.88
CA PHE A 378 -18.31 -27.35 23.71
C PHE A 378 -19.56 -26.57 23.26
N LEU A 379 -19.73 -26.37 21.94
CA LEU A 379 -20.84 -25.61 21.37
C LEU A 379 -22.19 -26.34 21.51
N ALA A 380 -22.17 -27.68 21.60
CA ALA A 380 -23.37 -28.50 21.60
C ALA A 380 -24.05 -28.66 22.98
N LYS A 381 -23.40 -28.24 24.08
CA LYS A 381 -23.88 -28.54 25.45
C LYS A 381 -23.84 -27.38 26.46
N GLN A 382 -23.40 -26.16 26.12
CA GLN A 382 -23.24 -25.05 27.07
C GLN A 382 -22.66 -25.50 28.42
N ASN A 383 -21.55 -26.25 28.38
CA ASN A 383 -21.05 -26.92 29.58
C ASN A 383 -20.31 -25.92 30.48
N ASN A 384 -21.02 -25.32 31.44
CA ASN A 384 -20.57 -24.21 32.30
C ASN A 384 -19.21 -24.44 32.98
N ASN A 385 -18.87 -25.67 33.34
CA ASN A 385 -17.67 -25.99 34.13
C ASN A 385 -16.33 -25.56 33.47
N TYR A 386 -16.23 -25.55 32.13
CA TYR A 386 -14.99 -25.16 31.44
C TYR A 386 -14.83 -23.65 31.36
N LEU A 387 -15.93 -22.91 31.15
CA LEU A 387 -15.91 -21.47 31.22
C LEU A 387 -15.58 -21.01 32.65
N THR A 388 -16.06 -21.73 33.67
CA THR A 388 -15.67 -21.49 35.06
C THR A 388 -14.16 -21.60 35.26
N SER A 389 -13.51 -22.66 34.78
CA SER A 389 -12.05 -22.81 34.87
C SER A 389 -11.29 -21.71 34.11
N LEU A 390 -11.76 -21.31 32.93
CA LEU A 390 -11.17 -20.16 32.22
C LEU A 390 -11.29 -18.87 33.06
N LEU A 391 -12.44 -18.62 33.67
CA LEU A 391 -12.64 -17.44 34.51
C LEU A 391 -11.78 -17.47 35.79
N GLU A 392 -11.53 -18.65 36.36
CA GLU A 392 -10.59 -18.81 37.47
C GLU A 392 -9.16 -18.37 37.04
N ASP A 393 -8.70 -18.82 35.87
CA ASP A 393 -7.42 -18.40 35.30
C ASP A 393 -7.36 -16.90 34.97
N LEU A 394 -8.53 -16.28 34.70
CA LEU A 394 -8.65 -14.85 34.40
C LEU A 394 -9.01 -14.01 35.64
N SER A 395 -9.06 -14.59 36.84
CA SER A 395 -9.58 -13.91 38.03
C SER A 395 -8.79 -12.67 38.43
N GLU A 396 -7.47 -12.65 38.25
CA GLU A 396 -6.62 -11.48 38.48
C GLU A 396 -6.79 -10.40 37.40
N PRO A 397 -6.62 -10.68 36.09
CA PRO A 397 -6.80 -9.65 35.06
C PRO A 397 -8.23 -9.07 35.04
N LEU A 398 -9.26 -9.85 35.39
CA LEU A 398 -10.63 -9.36 35.54
C LEU A 398 -10.78 -8.28 36.63
N LYS A 399 -9.93 -8.31 37.67
CA LYS A 399 -9.92 -7.29 38.73
C LYS A 399 -9.04 -6.10 38.38
N THR A 400 -7.90 -6.33 37.73
CA THR A 400 -6.87 -5.30 37.53
C THR A 400 -7.06 -4.45 36.30
N TYR A 401 -7.68 -4.99 35.24
CA TYR A 401 -7.87 -4.22 34.00
C TYR A 401 -8.96 -3.16 34.13
N GLU A 402 -9.86 -3.37 35.09
CA GLU A 402 -11.00 -2.51 35.42
C GLU A 402 -11.93 -2.23 34.22
N ALA A 403 -13.10 -1.67 34.50
CA ALA A 403 -13.96 -1.08 33.47
C ALA A 403 -13.86 0.44 33.57
N PHE A 404 -14.11 1.12 32.46
CA PHE A 404 -14.36 2.55 32.53
C PHE A 404 -15.58 2.80 33.42
N CYS A 405 -15.46 3.73 34.37
CA CYS A 405 -16.54 4.08 35.28
C CYS A 405 -16.56 5.59 35.56
N TYR A 406 -17.71 6.20 35.36
CA TYR A 406 -17.96 7.62 35.61
C TYR A 406 -19.19 7.81 36.48
N ASP A 407 -19.09 8.66 37.49
CA ASP A 407 -20.20 9.06 38.35
C ASP A 407 -20.86 10.32 37.79
N ASN A 408 -22.08 10.17 37.28
CA ASN A 408 -22.88 11.23 36.69
C ASN A 408 -23.34 12.26 37.74
N THR A 409 -23.43 11.88 39.02
CA THR A 409 -23.90 12.71 40.13
C THR A 409 -22.80 13.65 40.59
N THR A 410 -21.61 13.10 40.86
CA THR A 410 -20.44 13.89 41.32
C THR A 410 -19.64 14.47 40.16
N LYS A 411 -19.89 14.02 38.93
CA LYS A 411 -19.17 14.37 37.70
C LYS A 411 -17.68 14.00 37.75
N THR A 412 -17.36 12.87 38.38
CA THR A 412 -15.98 12.40 38.56
C THR A 412 -15.72 11.06 37.89
N TYR A 413 -14.49 10.86 37.43
CA TYR A 413 -14.03 9.55 36.95
C TYR A 413 -13.70 8.67 38.15
N ILE A 414 -14.32 7.49 38.20
CA ILE A 414 -14.07 6.48 39.24
C ILE A 414 -12.95 5.54 38.79
N GLY A 415 -12.97 5.10 37.53
CA GLY A 415 -12.02 4.14 36.98
C GLY A 415 -11.87 4.27 35.47
N ARG A 416 -10.71 3.83 34.97
CA ARG A 416 -10.39 3.80 33.54
C ARG A 416 -9.94 2.38 33.19
N GLN A 417 -10.47 1.82 32.12
CA GLN A 417 -10.02 0.53 31.64
C GLN A 417 -8.55 0.66 31.18
N SER A 418 -7.69 -0.16 31.78
CA SER A 418 -6.24 -0.15 31.62
C SER A 418 -5.68 -1.42 30.96
N GLY A 419 -6.58 -2.35 30.61
CA GLY A 419 -6.24 -3.53 29.83
C GLY A 419 -7.43 -4.11 29.07
N VAL A 420 -7.16 -5.01 28.13
CA VAL A 420 -8.16 -5.61 27.24
C VAL A 420 -7.96 -7.11 27.06
N PHE A 421 -9.06 -7.83 26.91
CA PHE A 421 -9.05 -9.25 26.54
C PHE A 421 -9.15 -9.40 25.02
N LEU A 422 -8.17 -10.07 24.42
CA LEU A 422 -8.13 -10.40 22.99
C LEU A 422 -8.43 -11.89 22.79
N VAL A 423 -9.65 -12.22 22.32
CA VAL A 423 -10.05 -13.60 22.06
C VAL A 423 -9.67 -13.99 20.62
N ASN A 424 -8.61 -14.78 20.48
CA ASN A 424 -8.18 -15.25 19.16
C ASN A 424 -8.79 -16.61 18.82
N THR A 425 -9.34 -16.71 17.61
CA THR A 425 -9.91 -17.94 17.06
C THR A 425 -9.38 -18.23 15.65
N LEU A 426 -9.81 -19.34 15.05
CA LEU A 426 -9.68 -19.57 13.61
C LEU A 426 -11.09 -19.60 13.00
N ASN A 427 -11.59 -18.44 12.59
CA ASN A 427 -12.93 -18.24 12.00
C ASN A 427 -14.10 -18.72 12.84
N SER A 428 -14.04 -18.59 14.16
CA SER A 428 -15.15 -18.98 15.03
C SER A 428 -15.68 -17.78 15.80
N ILE A 429 -16.52 -16.97 15.14
CA ILE A 429 -17.21 -15.82 15.76
C ILE A 429 -18.07 -16.29 16.93
N GLU A 430 -18.77 -17.41 16.79
CA GLU A 430 -19.60 -17.98 17.85
C GLU A 430 -18.80 -18.26 19.13
N ARG A 431 -17.59 -18.84 18.99
CA ARG A 431 -16.72 -19.13 20.14
C ARG A 431 -16.22 -17.85 20.80
N ALA A 432 -15.80 -16.87 20.00
CA ALA A 432 -15.36 -15.58 20.52
C ALA A 432 -16.49 -14.86 21.28
N ASN A 433 -17.69 -14.81 20.70
CA ASN A 433 -18.86 -14.17 21.29
C ASN A 433 -19.26 -14.81 22.63
N LEU A 434 -19.21 -16.14 22.74
CA LEU A 434 -19.53 -16.83 24.00
C LEU A 434 -18.53 -16.50 25.12
N ILE A 435 -17.23 -16.49 24.81
CA ILE A 435 -16.18 -16.13 25.79
C ILE A 435 -16.34 -14.67 26.22
N GLN A 436 -16.52 -13.75 25.25
CA GLN A 436 -16.69 -12.32 25.54
C GLN A 436 -17.95 -12.03 26.37
N ALA A 437 -19.06 -12.75 26.12
CA ALA A 437 -20.28 -12.64 26.91
C ALA A 437 -20.03 -13.01 28.38
N ARG A 438 -19.30 -14.10 28.61
CA ARG A 438 -19.02 -14.57 29.97
C ARG A 438 -18.07 -13.65 30.72
N ILE A 439 -17.05 -13.09 30.05
CA ILE A 439 -16.17 -12.06 30.63
C ILE A 439 -16.99 -10.81 31.01
N ALA A 440 -17.89 -10.38 30.13
CA ALA A 440 -18.73 -9.21 30.37
C ALA A 440 -19.67 -9.39 31.58
N GLU A 441 -20.22 -10.59 31.77
CA GLU A 441 -21.00 -10.92 32.97
C GLU A 441 -20.18 -10.75 34.26
N GLU A 442 -18.97 -11.31 34.31
CA GLU A 442 -18.09 -11.22 35.48
C GLU A 442 -17.70 -9.76 35.79
N VAL A 443 -17.38 -8.97 34.77
CA VAL A 443 -17.05 -7.53 34.96
C VAL A 443 -18.23 -6.77 35.55
N LEU A 444 -19.46 -7.04 35.08
CA LEU A 444 -20.67 -6.45 35.65
C LEU A 444 -20.92 -6.91 37.09
N GLU A 445 -20.67 -8.19 37.42
CA GLU A 445 -20.78 -8.67 38.79
C GLU A 445 -19.80 -7.95 39.74
N TYR A 446 -18.55 -7.75 39.32
CA TYR A 446 -17.57 -6.97 40.09
C TYR A 446 -18.05 -5.53 40.30
N PHE A 447 -18.55 -4.89 39.24
CA PHE A 447 -19.07 -3.53 39.32
C PHE A 447 -20.27 -3.42 40.27
N PHE A 448 -21.25 -4.31 40.17
CA PHE A 448 -22.40 -4.30 41.06
C PHE A 448 -22.04 -4.60 42.52
N LYS A 449 -21.05 -5.48 42.73
CA LYS A 449 -20.50 -5.73 44.07
C LYS A 449 -19.84 -4.46 44.65
N PHE A 450 -19.10 -3.71 43.84
CA PHE A 450 -18.53 -2.42 44.23
C PHE A 450 -19.62 -1.41 44.62
N LEU A 451 -20.69 -1.31 43.82
CA LEU A 451 -21.84 -0.46 44.12
C LEU A 451 -22.76 -0.99 45.24
N LYS A 452 -22.49 -2.18 45.78
CA LYS A 452 -23.38 -2.90 46.72
C LYS A 452 -24.81 -3.07 46.18
N PHE A 453 -24.94 -3.16 44.85
CA PHE A 453 -26.19 -3.40 44.16
C PHE A 453 -26.30 -4.87 43.77
N LYS A 454 -27.53 -5.41 43.77
CA LYS A 454 -27.80 -6.76 43.25
C LYS A 454 -28.82 -6.66 42.11
N PRO A 455 -28.41 -6.88 40.85
CA PRO A 455 -29.35 -6.85 39.73
C PRO A 455 -30.37 -7.99 39.84
N GLY A 456 -31.61 -7.70 39.44
CA GLY A 456 -32.67 -8.72 39.32
C GLY A 456 -32.47 -9.65 38.11
N PRO A 457 -33.20 -10.78 38.03
CA PRO A 457 -33.07 -11.74 36.92
C PRO A 457 -33.33 -11.14 35.53
N GLU A 458 -34.17 -10.11 35.44
CA GLU A 458 -34.50 -9.44 34.19
C GLU A 458 -33.28 -8.76 33.54
N PHE A 459 -32.39 -8.18 34.36
CA PHE A 459 -31.16 -7.55 33.87
C PHE A 459 -30.30 -8.56 33.11
N TRP A 460 -30.05 -9.73 33.72
CA TRP A 460 -29.23 -10.79 33.13
C TRP A 460 -29.86 -11.39 31.87
N SER A 461 -31.19 -11.53 31.85
CA SER A 461 -31.94 -11.96 30.66
C SER A 461 -31.75 -10.97 29.50
N LYS A 462 -31.81 -9.66 29.77
CA LYS A 462 -31.59 -8.61 28.77
C LYS A 462 -30.14 -8.56 28.27
N LEU A 463 -29.16 -8.72 29.15
CA LEU A 463 -27.75 -8.86 28.78
C LEU A 463 -27.53 -10.08 27.86
N SER A 464 -28.08 -11.23 28.24
CA SER A 464 -27.99 -12.46 27.45
C SER A 464 -28.62 -12.29 26.07
N PHE A 465 -29.80 -11.66 25.99
CA PHE A 465 -30.45 -11.32 24.72
C PHE A 465 -29.55 -10.48 23.81
N LEU A 466 -28.92 -9.42 24.33
CA LEU A 466 -28.01 -8.58 23.54
C LEU A 466 -26.81 -9.38 22.99
N TRP A 467 -26.21 -10.26 23.79
CA TRP A 467 -25.09 -11.10 23.34
C TRP A 467 -25.49 -12.15 22.30
N VAL A 468 -26.73 -12.66 22.37
CA VAL A 468 -27.29 -13.55 21.34
C VAL A 468 -27.48 -12.80 20.03
N GLU A 469 -28.08 -11.61 20.07
CA GLU A 469 -28.30 -10.78 18.88
C GLU A 469 -26.97 -10.32 18.26
N ASN A 470 -25.99 -9.95 19.09
CA ASN A 470 -24.64 -9.63 18.66
C ASN A 470 -24.00 -10.79 17.87
N GLY A 471 -23.93 -11.97 18.48
CA GLY A 471 -23.35 -13.16 17.85
C GLY A 471 -24.09 -13.56 16.57
N SER A 472 -25.42 -13.46 16.55
CA SER A 472 -26.26 -13.71 15.36
C SER A 472 -25.94 -12.74 14.22
N ASN A 473 -25.79 -11.44 14.52
CA ASN A 473 -25.48 -10.42 13.52
C ASN A 473 -24.06 -10.57 12.96
N LEU A 474 -23.06 -10.70 13.84
CA LEU A 474 -21.66 -10.91 13.43
C LEU A 474 -21.50 -12.18 12.59
N ASN A 475 -22.20 -13.27 12.94
CA ASN A 475 -22.21 -14.48 12.11
C ASN A 475 -22.81 -14.23 10.72
N ARG A 476 -23.94 -13.52 10.62
CA ARG A 476 -24.57 -13.17 9.33
C ARG A 476 -23.65 -12.37 8.42
N MET A 477 -22.81 -11.50 8.99
CA MET A 477 -21.83 -10.70 8.23
C MET A 477 -20.78 -11.55 7.50
N VAL A 478 -20.42 -12.70 8.08
CA VAL A 478 -19.42 -13.63 7.54
C VAL A 478 -20.03 -14.82 6.78
N GLU A 479 -21.36 -14.93 6.73
CA GLU A 479 -22.05 -15.97 5.98
C GLU A 479 -21.68 -15.92 4.49
N GLY A 480 -21.02 -16.98 4.01
CA GLY A 480 -20.51 -17.11 2.65
C GLY A 480 -18.99 -16.90 2.50
N TYR A 481 -18.30 -16.44 3.55
CA TYR A 481 -16.83 -16.44 3.64
C TYR A 481 -16.29 -17.64 4.42
N ILE A 482 -17.10 -18.15 5.35
CA ILE A 482 -16.80 -19.33 6.16
C ILE A 482 -17.47 -20.55 5.49
N SER A 483 -16.71 -21.63 5.29
CA SER A 483 -17.28 -22.89 4.81
C SER A 483 -18.25 -23.46 5.85
N LYS A 484 -19.56 -23.35 5.61
CA LYS A 484 -20.52 -24.17 6.35
C LYS A 484 -20.29 -25.62 5.92
N GLY A 485 -20.07 -26.52 6.88
CA GLY A 485 -20.15 -27.95 6.63
C GLY A 485 -21.53 -28.26 6.05
N ALA A 486 -21.60 -28.57 4.76
CA ALA A 486 -22.86 -28.78 4.08
C ALA A 486 -23.56 -30.03 4.64
N THR A 487 -24.67 -29.83 5.35
CA THR A 487 -25.68 -30.86 5.56
C THR A 487 -26.56 -30.93 4.32
N THR A 488 -26.24 -31.85 3.40
CA THR A 488 -27.17 -32.24 2.33
C THR A 488 -27.36 -33.76 2.33
N LYS A 489 -28.63 -34.14 2.52
CA LYS A 489 -29.15 -35.51 2.42
C LYS A 489 -28.91 -36.08 1.02
N THR A 490 -28.01 -37.04 0.87
CA THR A 490 -28.11 -38.13 -0.13
C THR A 490 -27.15 -39.26 0.27
N GLY A 491 -27.71 -40.41 0.65
CA GLY A 491 -26.97 -41.60 1.02
C GLY A 491 -26.34 -42.28 -0.20
N GLY A 492 -25.03 -42.52 -0.14
CA GLY A 492 -24.30 -43.31 -1.14
C GLY A 492 -22.80 -43.35 -0.83
N ILE A 493 -22.20 -44.54 -0.92
CA ILE A 493 -20.79 -44.81 -0.57
C ILE A 493 -19.80 -43.99 -1.42
N VAL A 494 -20.20 -43.60 -2.64
CA VAL A 494 -19.41 -42.72 -3.55
C VAL A 494 -19.43 -41.25 -3.10
N GLY A 495 -20.41 -40.83 -2.30
CA GLY A 495 -20.51 -39.46 -1.79
C GLY A 495 -19.45 -39.11 -0.73
N LYS A 496 -18.96 -40.10 0.03
CA LYS A 496 -18.05 -39.88 1.17
C LYS A 496 -16.64 -39.43 0.77
N VAL A 497 -16.15 -39.83 -0.42
CA VAL A 497 -14.80 -39.49 -0.90
C VAL A 497 -14.76 -38.06 -1.49
N ALA A 498 -15.87 -37.60 -2.07
CA ALA A 498 -16.05 -36.20 -2.50
C ALA A 498 -16.41 -35.25 -1.34
N GLU A 499 -16.87 -35.78 -0.20
CA GLU A 499 -17.28 -35.01 0.98
C GLU A 499 -16.11 -34.49 1.81
N GLN A 500 -15.01 -35.25 1.90
CA GLN A 500 -13.81 -34.84 2.67
C GLN A 500 -12.94 -33.86 1.89
N SER A 501 -12.88 -34.00 0.57
CA SER A 501 -12.16 -33.11 -0.35
C SER A 501 -12.90 -31.79 -0.64
N LYS A 502 -14.13 -31.58 -0.13
CA LYS A 502 -14.84 -30.29 -0.22
C LYS A 502 -14.99 -29.55 1.12
N LYS A 503 -14.67 -30.20 2.26
CA LYS A 503 -14.89 -29.61 3.59
C LYS A 503 -13.96 -28.44 3.92
N TYR A 504 -12.81 -28.33 3.26
CA TYR A 504 -11.86 -27.23 3.46
C TYR A 504 -11.14 -26.81 2.17
N VAL A 505 -11.88 -26.79 1.06
CA VAL A 505 -11.39 -26.26 -0.19
C VAL A 505 -11.90 -24.82 -0.33
N SER A 506 -11.00 -23.86 -0.09
CA SER A 506 -11.08 -22.54 -0.73
C SER A 506 -10.80 -22.70 -2.23
N SER A 507 -11.62 -23.50 -2.93
CA SER A 507 -11.88 -23.22 -4.34
C SER A 507 -12.51 -21.85 -4.29
N GLN A 508 -11.81 -20.85 -4.82
CA GLN A 508 -12.28 -19.50 -5.07
C GLN A 508 -13.76 -19.55 -5.43
N SER A 509 -14.63 -19.38 -4.43
CA SER A 509 -16.05 -19.31 -4.73
C SER A 509 -16.18 -17.97 -5.43
N THR A 510 -16.64 -17.99 -6.68
CA THR A 510 -16.94 -16.78 -7.46
C THR A 510 -17.80 -15.81 -6.65
N ARG A 511 -18.60 -16.32 -5.70
CA ARG A 511 -19.44 -15.57 -4.77
C ARG A 511 -18.67 -14.79 -3.68
N SER A 512 -17.65 -15.36 -3.03
CA SER A 512 -16.83 -14.64 -2.04
C SER A 512 -16.00 -13.53 -2.68
N SER A 513 -15.53 -13.75 -3.92
CA SER A 513 -14.85 -12.70 -4.69
C SER A 513 -15.76 -11.51 -5.01
N SER A 514 -17.04 -11.74 -5.31
CA SER A 514 -18.00 -10.67 -5.64
C SER A 514 -18.37 -9.79 -4.44
N LYS A 515 -18.49 -10.37 -3.23
CA LYS A 515 -18.77 -9.60 -2.01
C LYS A 515 -17.53 -8.80 -1.56
N GLN A 516 -16.32 -9.39 -1.66
CA GLN A 516 -15.08 -8.66 -1.36
C GLN A 516 -14.90 -7.46 -2.30
N GLN A 517 -15.22 -7.60 -3.58
CA GLN A 517 -15.20 -6.48 -4.53
C GLN A 517 -16.10 -5.30 -4.12
N GLN A 518 -17.23 -5.55 -3.43
CA GLN A 518 -18.08 -4.46 -2.93
C GLN A 518 -17.41 -3.70 -1.79
N PHE A 519 -16.74 -4.40 -0.88
CA PHE A 519 -15.93 -3.78 0.17
C PHE A 519 -14.76 -3.00 -0.44
N ASP A 520 -14.06 -3.59 -1.40
CA ASP A 520 -12.92 -2.96 -2.05
C ASP A 520 -13.34 -1.67 -2.78
N LYS A 521 -14.53 -1.65 -3.40
CA LYS A 521 -15.10 -0.42 -3.97
C LYS A 521 -15.33 0.65 -2.91
N LEU A 522 -16.03 0.32 -1.82
CA LEU A 522 -16.35 1.28 -0.75
C LEU A 522 -15.07 1.84 -0.08
N LEU A 523 -14.12 0.95 0.24
CA LEU A 523 -12.87 1.26 0.93
C LEU A 523 -11.76 1.78 0.00
N GLY A 524 -12.01 1.88 -1.30
CA GLY A 524 -11.04 2.34 -2.29
C GLY A 524 -9.84 1.43 -2.54
N LYS A 525 -10.00 0.13 -2.27
CA LYS A 525 -8.98 -0.92 -2.51
C LYS A 525 -9.03 -1.50 -3.93
N THR A 526 -9.67 -0.80 -4.89
CA THR A 526 -9.79 -1.27 -6.28
C THR A 526 -8.57 -0.90 -7.14
N LYS A 527 -8.53 -1.43 -8.37
CA LYS A 527 -7.48 -1.09 -9.35
C LYS A 527 -7.57 0.36 -9.87
N THR A 528 -8.64 1.08 -9.63
CA THR A 528 -8.77 2.47 -10.08
C THR A 528 -8.92 3.36 -8.85
N PRO A 529 -8.15 4.46 -8.74
CA PRO A 529 -8.30 5.40 -7.63
C PRO A 529 -9.77 5.86 -7.52
N SER A 530 -10.36 5.64 -6.34
CA SER A 530 -11.73 6.05 -6.04
C SER A 530 -11.80 7.27 -5.13
N GLN A 531 -10.64 7.80 -4.72
CA GLN A 531 -10.57 9.02 -3.91
C GLN A 531 -10.89 10.22 -4.80
N VAL A 532 -11.60 11.20 -4.23
CA VAL A 532 -11.91 12.48 -4.88
C VAL A 532 -10.99 13.51 -4.24
N GLU A 533 -10.18 14.20 -5.04
CA GLU A 533 -9.36 15.31 -4.52
C GLU A 533 -10.21 16.58 -4.38
N LEU A 534 -10.13 17.24 -3.23
CA LEU A 534 -10.82 18.50 -2.99
C LEU A 534 -9.95 19.69 -3.40
N PHE A 535 -10.46 20.51 -4.31
CA PHE A 535 -9.85 21.78 -4.66
C PHE A 535 -10.42 22.88 -3.76
N ASP A 536 -9.56 23.44 -2.92
CA ASP A 536 -9.81 24.63 -2.13
C ASP A 536 -8.89 25.76 -2.65
N PRO A 537 -9.44 26.85 -3.22
CA PRO A 537 -8.64 27.96 -3.74
C PRO A 537 -7.69 28.61 -2.72
N ILE A 538 -7.99 28.53 -1.42
CA ILE A 538 -7.10 29.01 -0.36
C ILE A 538 -5.90 28.06 -0.21
N HIS A 539 -6.13 26.76 -0.38
CA HIS A 539 -5.12 25.72 -0.23
C HIS A 539 -4.03 25.79 -1.31
N ASP A 540 -4.33 26.17 -2.55
CA ASP A 540 -3.30 26.36 -3.58
C ASP A 540 -2.27 27.44 -3.19
N TYR A 541 -2.75 28.55 -2.62
CA TYR A 541 -1.88 29.58 -2.05
C TYR A 541 -1.03 28.99 -0.92
N VAL A 542 -1.65 28.24 -0.01
CA VAL A 542 -0.95 27.63 1.12
C VAL A 542 0.07 26.59 0.68
N ILE A 543 -0.23 25.72 -0.29
CA ILE A 543 0.73 24.76 -0.87
C ILE A 543 1.90 25.51 -1.51
N SER A 544 1.61 26.55 -2.29
CA SER A 544 2.66 27.36 -2.92
C SER A 544 3.59 27.97 -1.86
N GLU A 545 3.02 28.55 -0.81
CA GLU A 545 3.79 29.14 0.29
C GLU A 545 4.51 28.10 1.15
N LEU A 546 3.92 26.93 1.39
CA LEU A 546 4.57 25.81 2.08
C LEU A 546 5.76 25.30 1.28
N ASN A 547 5.64 25.19 -0.04
CA ASN A 547 6.76 24.80 -0.89
C ASN A 547 7.87 25.85 -0.85
N ASN A 548 7.53 27.15 -0.79
CA ASN A 548 8.50 28.23 -0.63
C ASN A 548 9.20 28.21 0.75
N ARG A 549 8.54 27.65 1.77
CA ARG A 549 9.01 27.57 3.16
C ARG A 549 9.41 26.15 3.58
N SER A 550 9.68 25.26 2.62
CA SER A 550 9.92 23.84 2.90
C SER A 550 11.10 23.59 3.84
N ASN A 551 12.10 24.47 3.79
CA ASN A 551 13.27 24.49 4.67
C ASN A 551 12.94 24.68 6.17
N GLU A 552 11.75 25.18 6.52
CA GLU A 552 11.35 25.36 7.92
C GLU A 552 10.83 24.08 8.59
N PHE A 553 10.41 23.09 7.78
CA PHE A 553 9.80 21.84 8.26
C PHE A 553 10.39 20.59 7.60
N THR A 554 11.54 20.72 6.93
CA THR A 554 12.23 19.60 6.28
C THR A 554 13.62 19.46 6.88
N SER A 555 14.00 18.23 7.22
CA SER A 555 15.37 17.85 7.58
C SER A 555 15.95 16.93 6.51
N SER A 556 17.27 16.74 6.50
CA SER A 556 17.92 15.84 5.53
C SER A 556 18.50 14.62 6.23
N LYS A 557 18.30 13.44 5.63
CA LYS A 557 18.93 12.18 6.05
C LYS A 557 19.61 11.52 4.86
N GLU A 558 20.73 10.87 5.12
CA GLU A 558 21.47 10.11 4.12
C GLU A 558 21.34 8.62 4.44
N LEU A 559 21.01 7.81 3.43
CA LEU A 559 21.02 6.35 3.53
C LEU A 559 22.06 5.75 2.61
N SER A 560 22.83 4.81 3.15
CA SER A 560 23.69 3.95 2.34
C SER A 560 22.91 2.70 1.89
N ILE A 561 22.83 2.48 0.58
CA ILE A 561 22.07 1.38 -0.02
C ILE A 561 23.03 0.49 -0.80
N TRP A 562 23.13 -0.78 -0.43
CA TRP A 562 23.82 -1.79 -1.21
C TRP A 562 22.81 -2.58 -2.04
N THR A 563 23.14 -2.83 -3.30
CA THR A 563 22.35 -3.69 -4.19
C THR A 563 23.26 -4.72 -4.85
N GLY A 564 22.79 -5.94 -5.05
CA GLY A 564 23.56 -6.95 -5.76
C GLY A 564 22.69 -7.99 -6.44
N THR A 565 23.17 -8.48 -7.58
CA THR A 565 22.52 -9.51 -8.38
C THR A 565 23.46 -10.70 -8.62
N PHE A 566 22.88 -11.91 -8.62
CA PHE A 566 23.65 -13.11 -8.93
C PHE A 566 22.77 -14.24 -9.49
N ASN A 567 23.03 -14.63 -10.73
CA ASN A 567 22.56 -15.90 -11.26
C ASN A 567 23.36 -17.07 -10.66
N VAL A 568 22.72 -17.87 -9.82
CA VAL A 568 23.36 -18.95 -9.03
C VAL A 568 23.30 -20.32 -9.70
N ASN A 569 22.72 -20.41 -10.89
CA ASN A 569 22.67 -21.64 -11.71
C ASN A 569 22.24 -22.90 -10.93
N ALA A 570 21.14 -22.77 -10.19
CA ALA A 570 20.47 -23.79 -9.39
C ALA A 570 21.32 -24.43 -8.28
N GLU A 571 22.38 -23.76 -7.83
CA GLU A 571 23.23 -24.21 -6.75
C GLU A 571 23.09 -23.34 -5.51
N LEU A 572 23.03 -23.97 -4.32
CA LEU A 572 23.17 -23.27 -3.05
C LEU A 572 24.66 -23.21 -2.70
N TYR A 573 25.16 -22.01 -2.39
CA TYR A 573 26.57 -21.82 -2.09
C TYR A 573 26.87 -21.97 -0.60
N GLU A 574 27.63 -23.01 -0.25
CA GLU A 574 28.08 -23.24 1.12
C GLU A 574 29.29 -22.37 1.52
N GLY A 575 30.03 -21.82 0.56
CA GLY A 575 31.21 -20.98 0.80
C GLY A 575 30.91 -19.60 1.35
N ASP A 576 31.93 -18.74 1.46
CA ASP A 576 31.78 -17.41 2.08
C ASP A 576 31.28 -16.36 1.08
N LEU A 577 30.19 -15.67 1.42
CA LEU A 577 29.61 -14.57 0.64
C LEU A 577 30.15 -13.19 1.06
N SER A 578 31.00 -13.12 2.10
CA SER A 578 31.57 -11.85 2.57
C SER A 578 32.28 -11.05 1.47
N PRO A 579 33.02 -11.65 0.53
CA PRO A 579 33.62 -10.88 -0.57
C PRO A 579 32.59 -10.15 -1.45
N TRP A 580 31.34 -10.64 -1.51
CA TRP A 580 30.28 -10.00 -2.28
C TRP A 580 29.50 -8.97 -1.48
N LEU A 581 29.09 -9.31 -0.26
CA LEU A 581 28.32 -8.39 0.59
C LEU A 581 29.21 -7.30 1.20
N PHE A 582 30.51 -7.55 1.35
CA PHE A 582 31.51 -6.69 1.96
C PHE A 582 32.79 -6.62 1.09
N PRO A 583 32.70 -6.11 -0.14
CA PRO A 583 33.81 -6.15 -1.11
C PRO A 583 35.05 -5.39 -0.66
N LYS A 584 34.89 -4.42 0.26
CA LYS A 584 35.98 -3.70 0.91
C LYS A 584 35.93 -3.88 2.42
N PRO A 585 36.34 -5.04 2.95
CA PRO A 585 36.20 -5.33 4.39
C PRO A 585 37.02 -4.37 5.26
N GLU A 586 38.14 -3.86 4.75
CA GLU A 586 39.03 -2.94 5.48
C GLU A 586 38.42 -1.55 5.67
N THR A 587 37.68 -1.05 4.69
CA THR A 587 37.03 0.28 4.71
C THR A 587 35.52 0.20 4.83
N TYR A 588 34.99 -0.99 5.16
CA TYR A 588 33.56 -1.27 5.17
C TYR A 588 32.78 -0.24 5.99
N GLN A 589 31.82 0.39 5.31
CA GLN A 589 30.75 1.19 5.87
C GLN A 589 29.50 0.30 5.97
N SER A 590 28.82 0.36 7.11
CA SER A 590 27.53 -0.31 7.28
C SER A 590 26.51 0.23 6.28
N TYR A 591 25.67 -0.64 5.72
CA TYR A 591 24.60 -0.23 4.82
C TYR A 591 23.28 -0.14 5.60
N ASP A 592 22.47 0.88 5.32
CA ASP A 592 21.14 0.98 5.90
C ASP A 592 20.18 -0.03 5.26
N ILE A 593 20.34 -0.26 3.96
CA ILE A 593 19.52 -1.15 3.14
C ILE A 593 20.43 -2.03 2.29
N VAL A 594 20.15 -3.34 2.25
CA VAL A 594 20.84 -4.33 1.43
C VAL A 594 19.79 -5.06 0.57
N ALA A 595 19.82 -4.86 -0.74
CA ALA A 595 18.89 -5.48 -1.69
C ALA A 595 19.59 -6.53 -2.55
N VAL A 596 19.13 -7.78 -2.48
CA VAL A 596 19.73 -8.92 -3.19
C VAL A 596 18.73 -9.51 -4.17
N GLY A 597 19.07 -9.49 -5.46
CA GLY A 597 18.40 -10.24 -6.52
C GLY A 597 19.15 -11.54 -6.82
N LEU A 598 18.48 -12.69 -6.82
CA LEU A 598 19.09 -13.95 -7.25
C LEU A 598 18.30 -14.55 -8.40
N GLU A 599 19.00 -15.15 -9.35
CA GLU A 599 18.42 -15.79 -10.52
C GLU A 599 18.82 -17.28 -10.59
N GLU A 600 17.94 -18.07 -11.20
CA GLU A 600 18.08 -19.53 -11.30
C GLU A 600 18.29 -20.24 -9.97
N VAL A 601 17.71 -19.78 -8.86
CA VAL A 601 17.88 -20.46 -7.55
C VAL A 601 17.33 -21.89 -7.52
N VAL A 602 16.53 -22.28 -8.52
CA VAL A 602 16.01 -23.63 -8.70
C VAL A 602 16.20 -24.09 -10.14
N GLU A 603 16.50 -25.37 -10.33
CA GLU A 603 16.46 -26.00 -11.64
C GLU A 603 15.00 -26.15 -12.09
N LEU A 604 14.64 -25.42 -13.16
CA LEU A 604 13.27 -25.33 -13.62
C LEU A 604 12.93 -26.47 -14.59
N SER A 605 12.35 -27.56 -14.08
CA SER A 605 11.68 -28.58 -14.89
C SER A 605 10.17 -28.25 -15.06
N PRO A 606 9.51 -28.71 -16.14
CA PRO A 606 8.06 -28.48 -16.33
C PRO A 606 7.18 -28.91 -15.15
N GLY A 607 7.60 -29.93 -14.39
CA GLY A 607 6.91 -30.38 -13.16
C GLY A 607 7.16 -29.48 -11.94
N LYS A 608 8.38 -28.98 -11.76
CA LYS A 608 8.75 -28.07 -10.64
C LYS A 608 8.19 -26.64 -10.82
N MET A 609 7.69 -26.29 -12.01
CA MET A 609 7.01 -25.01 -12.26
C MET A 609 5.61 -24.92 -11.65
N LEU A 610 4.99 -26.05 -11.29
CA LEU A 610 3.65 -26.10 -10.69
C LEU A 610 3.68 -26.04 -9.15
N ASN A 611 4.73 -26.56 -8.53
CA ASN A 611 4.96 -26.54 -7.08
C ASN A 611 6.32 -25.89 -6.79
N ILE A 612 6.31 -24.58 -6.49
CA ILE A 612 7.51 -23.82 -6.13
C ILE A 612 7.97 -24.26 -4.75
N ASP A 613 9.19 -24.79 -4.65
CA ASP A 613 9.82 -25.12 -3.38
C ASP A 613 10.29 -23.84 -2.67
N THR A 614 9.53 -23.42 -1.66
CA THR A 614 9.83 -22.22 -0.86
C THR A 614 10.99 -22.44 0.12
N SER A 615 11.43 -23.68 0.35
CA SER A 615 12.55 -23.95 1.27
C SER A 615 13.86 -23.35 0.78
N ILE A 616 14.04 -23.25 -0.55
CA ILE A 616 15.24 -22.66 -1.17
C ILE A 616 15.35 -21.17 -0.88
N ARG A 617 14.21 -20.44 -0.87
CA ARG A 617 14.20 -19.04 -0.44
C ARG A 617 14.68 -18.92 1.01
N ILE A 618 14.17 -19.77 1.90
CA ILE A 618 14.54 -19.77 3.32
C ILE A 618 16.04 -20.06 3.50
N GLN A 619 16.61 -20.97 2.71
CA GLN A 619 18.04 -21.27 2.74
C GLN A 619 18.90 -20.07 2.33
N TRP A 620 18.55 -19.39 1.23
CA TRP A 620 19.25 -18.18 0.78
C TRP A 620 19.07 -17.00 1.75
N GLU A 621 17.85 -16.79 2.26
CA GLU A 621 17.56 -15.79 3.30
C GLU A 621 18.48 -16.00 4.51
N LYS A 622 18.56 -17.23 5.02
CA LYS A 622 19.41 -17.58 6.14
C LYS A 622 20.89 -17.35 5.83
N LYS A 623 21.38 -17.82 4.68
CA LYS A 623 22.80 -17.70 4.29
C LYS A 623 23.25 -16.24 4.16
N ILE A 624 22.42 -15.40 3.54
CA ILE A 624 22.71 -13.97 3.40
C ILE A 624 22.65 -13.30 4.77
N LYS A 625 21.61 -13.56 5.57
CA LYS A 625 21.48 -12.99 6.92
C LYS A 625 22.67 -13.35 7.81
N GLU A 626 23.05 -14.63 7.86
CA GLU A 626 24.22 -15.10 8.62
C GLU A 626 25.53 -14.47 8.11
N THR A 627 25.60 -14.09 6.85
CA THR A 627 26.77 -13.34 6.34
C THR A 627 26.71 -11.88 6.79
N LEU A 628 25.55 -11.24 6.72
CA LEU A 628 25.36 -9.86 7.17
C LEU A 628 25.68 -9.69 8.67
N ASP A 629 25.12 -10.57 9.51
CA ASP A 629 25.26 -10.52 10.97
C ASP A 629 26.71 -10.81 11.45
N ARG A 630 27.55 -11.44 10.61
CA ARG A 630 28.96 -11.73 10.96
C ARG A 630 29.84 -10.48 10.99
N PHE A 631 29.43 -9.37 10.39
CA PHE A 631 30.31 -8.23 10.16
C PHE A 631 30.01 -7.05 11.11
N LYS A 632 30.93 -6.78 12.05
CA LYS A 632 30.96 -5.62 12.98
C LYS A 632 29.78 -5.42 13.94
N GLY A 633 28.88 -6.39 14.10
CA GLY A 633 27.83 -6.36 15.14
C GLY A 633 26.60 -5.50 14.80
N ASP A 634 26.42 -5.14 13.51
CA ASP A 634 25.17 -4.58 13.02
C ASP A 634 24.14 -5.69 12.85
N ASN A 635 22.93 -5.48 13.37
CA ASN A 635 21.83 -6.41 13.18
C ASN A 635 21.03 -6.04 11.93
N TYR A 636 20.91 -7.00 11.01
CA TYR A 636 20.04 -6.86 9.84
C TYR A 636 18.80 -7.74 9.99
N THR A 637 17.65 -7.16 9.65
CA THR A 637 16.37 -7.86 9.56
C THR A 637 15.93 -7.97 8.10
N LEU A 638 15.46 -9.15 7.69
CA LEU A 638 14.81 -9.32 6.39
C LEU A 638 13.47 -8.56 6.39
N LEU A 639 13.43 -7.42 5.71
CA LEU A 639 12.21 -6.64 5.56
C LEU A 639 11.18 -7.39 4.70
N ARG A 640 11.60 -7.92 3.55
CA ARG A 640 10.75 -8.70 2.66
C ARG A 640 11.57 -9.59 1.73
N GLY A 641 11.12 -10.84 1.56
CA GLY A 641 11.66 -11.79 0.58
C GLY A 641 10.55 -12.35 -0.31
N GLU A 642 10.76 -12.32 -1.62
CA GLU A 642 9.78 -12.77 -2.62
C GLU A 642 10.42 -13.71 -3.65
N GLN A 643 9.66 -14.69 -4.12
CA GLN A 643 10.11 -15.69 -5.08
C GLN A 643 9.17 -15.80 -6.29
N LEU A 644 9.73 -15.87 -7.49
CA LEU A 644 9.04 -16.14 -8.74
C LEU A 644 9.81 -17.18 -9.55
N GLY A 645 9.42 -18.45 -9.39
CA GLY A 645 10.16 -19.55 -10.00
C GLY A 645 11.59 -19.58 -9.48
N GLY A 646 12.55 -19.32 -10.37
CA GLY A 646 13.98 -19.23 -10.04
C GLY A 646 14.48 -17.82 -9.70
N ILE A 647 13.61 -16.82 -9.61
CA ILE A 647 14.00 -15.44 -9.25
C ILE A 647 13.71 -15.23 -7.77
N LEU A 648 14.66 -14.67 -7.01
CA LEU A 648 14.46 -14.15 -5.66
C LEU A 648 14.76 -12.65 -5.61
N ASN A 649 13.99 -11.94 -4.79
CA ASN A 649 14.29 -10.55 -4.41
C ASN A 649 14.19 -10.46 -2.88
N LEU A 650 15.30 -10.15 -2.22
CA LEU A 650 15.43 -10.12 -0.77
C LEU A 650 15.93 -8.74 -0.33
N ILE A 651 15.16 -8.07 0.53
CA ILE A 651 15.52 -6.76 1.07
C ILE A 651 15.79 -6.91 2.56
N PHE A 652 17.03 -6.64 2.97
CA PHE A 652 17.45 -6.54 4.36
C PHE A 652 17.63 -5.08 4.74
N VAL A 653 17.31 -4.77 5.99
CA VAL A 653 17.41 -3.42 6.54
C VAL A 653 18.07 -3.51 7.91
N LYS A 654 18.95 -2.56 8.20
CA LYS A 654 19.55 -2.40 9.54
C LYS A 654 18.44 -2.09 10.57
N GLU A 655 18.44 -2.78 11.72
CA GLU A 655 17.33 -2.71 12.69
C GLU A 655 16.93 -1.27 13.08
N ASP A 656 17.91 -0.37 13.24
CA ASP A 656 17.71 1.05 13.56
C ASP A 656 16.81 1.82 12.56
N ASN A 657 16.62 1.28 11.36
CA ASN A 657 15.81 1.90 10.32
C ASN A 657 14.37 1.35 10.25
N LEU A 658 14.02 0.29 11.00
CA LEU A 658 12.73 -0.39 10.89
C LEU A 658 11.54 0.53 11.23
N GLU A 659 11.67 1.36 12.26
CA GLU A 659 10.62 2.31 12.68
C GLU A 659 10.33 3.38 11.62
N SER A 660 11.31 3.68 10.77
CA SER A 660 11.16 4.62 9.67
C SER A 660 10.50 4.00 8.43
N ILE A 661 10.23 2.68 8.40
CA ILE A 661 9.70 2.00 7.22
C ILE A 661 8.20 1.66 7.36
N SER A 662 7.43 2.05 6.36
CA SER A 662 5.99 1.80 6.24
C SER A 662 5.60 1.39 4.81
N ASP A 663 4.33 1.05 4.59
CA ASP A 663 3.76 0.73 3.26
C ASP A 663 4.53 -0.33 2.45
N ILE A 664 4.95 -1.41 3.12
CA ILE A 664 5.70 -2.48 2.46
C ILE A 664 4.77 -3.23 1.51
N GLU A 665 5.16 -3.28 0.24
CA GLU A 665 4.36 -3.83 -0.86
C GLU A 665 5.25 -4.66 -1.79
N SER A 666 4.69 -5.74 -2.33
CA SER A 666 5.35 -6.54 -3.35
C SER A 666 4.46 -6.76 -4.58
N SER A 667 5.09 -6.92 -5.73
CA SER A 667 4.42 -7.21 -6.99
C SER A 667 5.27 -8.16 -7.83
N VAL A 668 4.64 -9.09 -8.53
CA VAL A 668 5.33 -10.06 -9.38
C VAL A 668 4.73 -10.06 -10.78
N LYS A 669 5.58 -10.18 -11.80
CA LYS A 669 5.15 -10.28 -13.18
C LYS A 669 5.92 -11.35 -13.95
N LYS A 670 5.18 -12.38 -14.37
CA LYS A 670 5.68 -13.46 -15.24
C LYS A 670 5.78 -12.98 -16.69
N THR A 671 6.85 -13.36 -17.38
CA THR A 671 7.04 -13.15 -18.83
C THR A 671 7.28 -14.45 -19.60
N GLY A 672 7.68 -15.52 -18.92
CA GLY A 672 7.89 -16.85 -19.49
C GLY A 672 6.66 -17.41 -20.23
N PHE A 673 6.85 -18.03 -21.40
CA PHE A 673 5.77 -18.56 -22.25
C PHE A 673 4.58 -17.58 -22.42
N LYS A 674 4.86 -16.32 -22.80
CA LYS A 674 3.86 -15.24 -22.92
C LYS A 674 3.05 -14.99 -21.62
N GLY A 675 3.69 -15.20 -20.46
CA GLY A 675 3.10 -15.02 -19.13
C GLY A 675 2.50 -16.28 -18.50
N MET A 676 2.60 -17.44 -19.15
CA MET A 676 2.10 -18.72 -18.62
C MET A 676 3.11 -19.44 -17.71
N SER A 677 4.41 -19.11 -17.77
CA SER A 677 5.46 -19.75 -16.97
C SER A 677 6.21 -18.76 -16.07
N ALA A 678 6.69 -19.25 -14.93
CA ALA A 678 7.42 -18.49 -13.93
C ALA A 678 8.96 -18.53 -14.12
N ASN A 679 9.46 -19.04 -15.25
CA ASN A 679 10.90 -19.14 -15.50
C ASN A 679 11.61 -17.82 -15.81
N LYS A 680 10.84 -16.80 -16.21
CA LYS A 680 11.29 -15.44 -16.55
C LYS A 680 10.25 -14.45 -16.05
N GLY A 681 10.70 -13.27 -15.66
CA GLY A 681 9.83 -12.24 -15.12
C GLY A 681 10.56 -11.24 -14.24
N GLY A 682 9.80 -10.55 -13.41
CA GLY A 682 10.32 -9.61 -12.43
C GLY A 682 9.54 -9.63 -11.13
N ILE A 683 10.24 -9.37 -10.03
CA ILE A 683 9.73 -9.25 -8.67
C ILE A 683 10.11 -7.86 -8.18
N ALA A 684 9.11 -7.07 -7.79
CA ALA A 684 9.32 -5.76 -7.20
C ALA A 684 8.91 -5.75 -5.73
N ILE A 685 9.73 -5.15 -4.89
CA ILE A 685 9.46 -4.87 -3.49
C ILE A 685 9.60 -3.35 -3.32
N GLY A 686 8.61 -2.69 -2.75
CA GLY A 686 8.66 -1.26 -2.49
C GLY A 686 8.08 -0.89 -1.14
N PHE A 687 8.54 0.21 -0.57
CA PHE A 687 8.13 0.71 0.74
C PHE A 687 8.33 2.22 0.84
N SER A 688 7.67 2.83 1.82
CA SER A 688 7.85 4.23 2.22
C SER A 688 8.89 4.32 3.34
N TYR A 689 9.79 5.29 3.25
CA TYR A 689 10.76 5.65 4.27
C TYR A 689 10.42 7.03 4.85
N SER A 690 10.25 7.10 6.18
CA SER A 690 9.81 8.26 6.96
C SER A 690 8.58 8.98 6.36
N SER A 691 7.66 8.20 5.77
CA SER A 691 6.44 8.65 5.07
C SER A 691 6.64 9.60 3.86
N SER A 692 7.88 10.04 3.62
CA SER A 692 8.21 11.15 2.71
C SER A 692 8.79 10.68 1.38
N CYS A 693 9.50 9.54 1.39
CA CYS A 693 10.23 8.99 0.23
C CYS A 693 9.86 7.54 -0.02
N ARG A 694 9.62 7.17 -1.28
CA ARG A 694 9.24 5.81 -1.69
C ARG A 694 10.34 5.15 -2.50
N LEU A 695 10.80 3.99 -2.04
CA LEU A 695 11.86 3.20 -2.66
C LEU A 695 11.27 1.92 -3.27
N CYS A 696 11.77 1.50 -4.43
CA CYS A 696 11.39 0.25 -5.08
C CYS A 696 12.61 -0.50 -5.62
N PHE A 697 12.69 -1.79 -5.31
CA PHE A 697 13.75 -2.70 -5.75
C PHE A 697 13.15 -3.80 -6.60
N ILE A 698 13.67 -3.99 -7.82
CA ILE A 698 13.14 -4.93 -8.80
C ILE A 698 14.25 -5.92 -9.19
N ALA A 699 14.06 -7.21 -8.91
CA ALA A 699 14.90 -8.28 -9.45
C ALA A 699 14.23 -8.88 -10.70
N SER A 700 14.98 -9.17 -11.77
CA SER A 700 14.40 -9.73 -12.99
C SER A 700 15.34 -10.70 -13.71
N HIS A 701 14.74 -11.72 -14.31
CA HIS A 701 15.42 -12.63 -15.23
C HIS A 701 14.72 -12.55 -16.59
N LEU A 702 15.40 -11.98 -17.59
CA LEU A 702 14.84 -11.73 -18.93
C LEU A 702 15.18 -12.85 -19.93
N ALA A 703 14.58 -12.79 -21.12
CA ALA A 703 14.74 -13.81 -22.15
C ALA A 703 16.21 -14.05 -22.55
N ALA A 704 16.62 -15.32 -22.46
CA ALA A 704 17.96 -15.76 -22.86
C ALA A 704 18.09 -15.90 -24.39
N GLY A 705 19.32 -15.99 -24.87
CA GLY A 705 19.64 -16.22 -26.30
C GLY A 705 20.28 -15.00 -26.96
N PHE A 706 21.26 -15.24 -27.83
CA PHE A 706 22.10 -14.18 -28.39
C PHE A 706 21.29 -13.16 -29.22
N HIS A 707 20.39 -13.65 -30.08
CA HIS A 707 19.60 -12.81 -30.99
C HIS A 707 18.28 -12.29 -30.39
N ASN A 708 17.94 -12.64 -29.13
CA ASN A 708 16.62 -12.37 -28.55
C ASN A 708 16.48 -10.97 -27.92
N VAL A 709 17.09 -9.94 -28.54
CA VAL A 709 17.05 -8.55 -28.05
C VAL A 709 15.62 -8.03 -27.96
N ASP A 710 14.84 -8.23 -29.02
CA ASP A 710 13.42 -7.83 -29.05
C ASP A 710 12.60 -8.52 -27.96
N GLU A 711 12.88 -9.80 -27.67
CA GLU A 711 12.17 -10.54 -26.64
C GLU A 711 12.49 -10.00 -25.24
N ARG A 712 13.76 -9.65 -24.96
CA ARG A 712 14.18 -8.97 -23.72
C ARG A 712 13.51 -7.62 -23.57
N HIS A 713 13.46 -6.84 -24.64
CA HIS A 713 12.74 -5.57 -24.66
C HIS A 713 11.24 -5.75 -24.36
N GLN A 714 10.59 -6.77 -24.94
CA GLN A 714 9.18 -7.07 -24.64
C GLN A 714 8.99 -7.58 -23.20
N ASN A 715 9.97 -8.31 -22.64
CA ASN A 715 9.97 -8.73 -21.24
C ASN A 715 10.02 -7.49 -20.33
N TYR A 716 10.97 -6.58 -20.56
CA TYR A 716 11.04 -5.29 -19.88
C TYR A 716 9.69 -4.54 -19.93
N LYS A 717 9.12 -4.34 -21.13
CA LYS A 717 7.82 -3.66 -21.30
C LYS A 717 6.70 -4.34 -20.53
N THR A 718 6.67 -5.67 -20.54
CA THR A 718 5.66 -6.48 -19.85
C THR A 718 5.79 -6.36 -18.34
N ILE A 719 7.02 -6.36 -17.81
CA ILE A 719 7.31 -6.19 -16.38
C ILE A 719 6.96 -4.77 -15.93
N ALA A 720 7.51 -3.75 -16.58
CA ALA A 720 7.26 -2.33 -16.26
C ALA A 720 5.76 -1.98 -16.29
N LYS A 721 5.01 -2.49 -17.29
CA LYS A 721 3.56 -2.27 -17.39
C LYS A 721 2.75 -3.24 -16.53
N GLY A 722 3.31 -4.35 -16.08
CA GLY A 722 2.59 -5.42 -15.40
C GLY A 722 2.72 -5.40 -13.88
N LEU A 723 3.82 -4.87 -13.35
CA LEU A 723 4.00 -4.67 -11.92
C LEU A 723 3.00 -3.62 -11.41
N ARG A 724 2.16 -4.04 -10.48
CA ARG A 724 1.12 -3.25 -9.84
C ARG A 724 1.11 -3.54 -8.34
N PHE A 725 1.16 -2.48 -7.55
CA PHE A 725 1.14 -2.53 -6.10
C PHE A 725 -0.23 -2.12 -5.54
N LYS A 726 -0.35 -1.85 -4.23
CA LYS A 726 -1.63 -1.48 -3.61
C LYS A 726 -2.15 -0.19 -4.26
N GLN A 727 -3.48 -0.01 -4.28
CA GLN A 727 -4.16 1.14 -4.90
C GLN A 727 -3.78 1.35 -6.39
N ASN A 728 -3.33 0.29 -7.07
CA ASN A 728 -2.86 0.30 -8.46
C ASN A 728 -1.65 1.21 -8.74
N LYS A 729 -0.86 1.49 -7.71
CA LYS A 729 0.46 2.09 -7.87
C LYS A 729 1.30 1.24 -8.84
N THR A 730 2.14 1.92 -9.59
CA THR A 730 3.09 1.39 -10.56
C THR A 730 4.50 1.75 -10.11
N ILE A 731 5.52 1.24 -10.80
CA ILE A 731 6.92 1.63 -10.56
C ILE A 731 7.17 3.14 -10.75
N ARG A 732 6.24 3.88 -11.40
CA ARG A 732 6.36 5.33 -11.60
C ARG A 732 5.97 6.15 -10.38
N ASP A 733 5.26 5.54 -9.43
CA ASP A 733 4.77 6.20 -8.21
C ASP A 733 5.81 6.19 -7.07
N TYR A 734 6.99 5.62 -7.34
CA TYR A 734 8.14 5.57 -6.43
C TYR A 734 9.15 6.67 -6.78
N ASP A 735 9.75 7.28 -5.75
CA ASP A 735 10.72 8.36 -5.89
C ASP A 735 12.05 7.84 -6.46
N SER A 736 12.46 6.63 -6.09
CA SER A 736 13.52 5.90 -6.79
C SER A 736 13.25 4.43 -6.98
N VAL A 737 13.78 3.91 -8.09
CA VAL A 737 13.66 2.53 -8.52
C VAL A 737 15.05 1.98 -8.81
N PHE A 738 15.39 0.86 -8.17
CA PHE A 738 16.57 0.05 -8.45
C PHE A 738 16.11 -1.18 -9.20
N TRP A 739 16.65 -1.43 -10.38
CA TRP A 739 16.30 -2.58 -11.20
C TRP A 739 17.56 -3.38 -11.50
N LEU A 740 17.62 -4.57 -10.93
CA LEU A 740 18.76 -5.46 -10.99
C LEU A 740 18.37 -6.84 -11.52
N GLY A 741 19.34 -7.60 -12.01
CA GLY A 741 19.16 -9.00 -12.36
C GLY A 741 19.99 -9.49 -13.54
N ASP A 742 19.78 -10.75 -13.91
CA ASP A 742 20.21 -11.32 -15.19
C ASP A 742 19.27 -10.84 -16.32
N PHE A 743 19.65 -9.72 -16.94
CA PHE A 743 18.93 -9.15 -18.06
C PHE A 743 19.25 -9.85 -19.38
N ASN A 744 20.24 -10.75 -19.41
CA ASN A 744 20.57 -11.61 -20.54
C ASN A 744 20.96 -10.88 -21.84
N PHE A 745 21.21 -9.56 -21.81
CA PHE A 745 21.78 -8.83 -22.95
C PHE A 745 23.21 -9.30 -23.20
N ARG A 746 23.61 -9.29 -24.48
CA ARG A 746 24.89 -9.85 -24.94
C ARG A 746 25.77 -8.77 -25.56
N ILE A 747 27.05 -9.11 -25.72
CA ILE A 747 28.00 -8.32 -26.50
C ILE A 747 27.97 -8.83 -27.94
N ASN A 748 27.71 -7.96 -28.90
CA ASN A 748 27.60 -8.32 -30.32
C ASN A 748 28.98 -8.41 -31.01
N ILE A 749 29.88 -9.23 -30.43
CA ILE A 749 31.24 -9.48 -30.93
C ILE A 749 31.46 -11.00 -30.98
N SER A 750 32.18 -11.51 -31.99
CA SER A 750 32.47 -12.94 -32.12
C SER A 750 33.50 -13.42 -31.10
N ASN A 751 33.47 -14.72 -30.77
CA ASN A 751 34.47 -15.34 -29.89
C ASN A 751 35.92 -15.11 -30.35
N GLU A 752 36.15 -15.11 -31.66
CA GLU A 752 37.46 -14.92 -32.30
C GLU A 752 38.09 -13.56 -31.96
N VAL A 753 37.27 -12.57 -31.59
CA VAL A 753 37.73 -11.21 -31.26
C VAL A 753 37.68 -10.98 -29.75
N ILE A 754 36.56 -11.30 -29.10
CA ILE A 754 36.36 -10.97 -27.68
C ILE A 754 37.25 -11.80 -26.74
N ARG A 755 37.50 -13.09 -27.05
CA ARG A 755 38.28 -13.96 -26.15
C ARG A 755 39.76 -13.57 -26.11
N PRO A 756 40.44 -13.33 -27.26
CA PRO A 756 41.82 -12.82 -27.22
C PRO A 756 41.95 -11.47 -26.51
N MET A 757 40.93 -10.59 -26.61
CA MET A 757 40.91 -9.33 -25.87
C MET A 757 40.89 -9.55 -24.36
N LEU A 758 40.09 -10.52 -23.88
CA LEU A 758 39.93 -10.82 -22.45
C LEU A 758 41.10 -11.65 -21.87
N GLU A 759 41.74 -12.50 -22.67
CA GLU A 759 42.87 -13.36 -22.23
C GLU A 759 44.16 -12.55 -21.97
N GLN A 760 44.38 -11.44 -22.67
CA GLN A 760 45.57 -10.60 -22.48
C GLN A 760 45.55 -9.79 -21.16
N ASP A 761 44.38 -9.59 -20.55
CA ASP A 761 44.23 -8.91 -19.26
C ASP A 761 44.74 -9.77 -18.08
N TYR A 762 44.64 -11.10 -18.20
CA TYR A 762 45.14 -12.05 -17.19
C TYR A 762 46.67 -12.16 -17.15
N HIS A 763 47.36 -11.96 -18.27
CA HIS A 763 48.82 -12.12 -18.35
C HIS A 763 49.61 -10.89 -17.89
N PHE A 764 48.99 -9.72 -17.74
CA PHE A 764 49.69 -8.50 -17.31
C PHE A 764 49.78 -8.33 -15.77
N ASN A 765 49.04 -9.13 -15.01
CA ASN A 765 48.97 -9.06 -13.54
C ASN A 765 49.93 -10.00 -12.79
N TYR A 766 50.74 -10.80 -13.49
CA TYR A 766 51.85 -11.55 -12.90
C TYR A 766 53.17 -11.16 -13.56
N GLU A 767 54.00 -10.43 -12.81
CA GLU A 767 55.36 -9.96 -13.11
C GLU A 767 55.53 -9.06 -14.34
N LYS A 768 55.82 -7.77 -14.11
CA LYS A 768 56.34 -6.85 -15.13
C LYS A 768 57.60 -7.47 -15.78
N PRO A 769 57.61 -7.76 -17.09
CA PRO A 769 58.85 -8.10 -17.79
C PRO A 769 59.78 -6.88 -17.79
N SER A 770 61.09 -7.10 -17.68
CA SER A 770 62.07 -6.02 -17.83
C SER A 770 62.00 -5.44 -19.24
N ALA A 771 62.36 -4.15 -19.40
CA ALA A 771 62.36 -3.46 -20.68
C ALA A 771 63.23 -4.17 -21.76
N GLU A 772 64.23 -4.95 -21.34
CA GLU A 772 65.08 -5.77 -22.22
C GLU A 772 64.36 -7.02 -22.76
N ALA A 773 63.44 -7.61 -22.00
CA ALA A 773 62.64 -8.75 -22.47
C ALA A 773 61.63 -8.33 -23.56
N LEU A 774 61.08 -7.12 -23.45
CA LEU A 774 60.15 -6.58 -24.44
C LEU A 774 60.81 -6.31 -25.81
N ASN A 775 62.06 -5.85 -25.81
CA ASN A 775 62.79 -5.54 -27.05
C ASN A 775 63.23 -6.80 -27.82
N ASN A 776 63.39 -7.94 -27.14
CA ASN A 776 63.81 -9.19 -27.76
C ASN A 776 62.64 -10.03 -28.34
N MET A 777 61.39 -9.64 -28.11
CA MET A 777 60.19 -10.33 -28.63
C MET A 777 59.63 -9.74 -29.94
N ILE A 778 60.26 -8.70 -30.49
CA ILE A 778 59.83 -8.08 -31.76
C ILE A 778 60.43 -8.87 -32.94
N ASP A 779 59.85 -10.03 -33.23
CA ASP A 779 59.92 -10.60 -34.57
C ASP A 779 58.88 -9.90 -35.46
N GLN A 780 59.34 -9.16 -36.46
CA GLN A 780 58.53 -8.35 -37.36
C GLN A 780 57.74 -9.17 -38.40
N SER A 781 57.77 -10.51 -38.32
CA SER A 781 57.14 -11.40 -39.30
C SER A 781 55.82 -12.05 -38.88
N ASN A 782 55.33 -11.82 -37.65
CA ASN A 782 54.07 -12.43 -37.16
C ASN A 782 52.92 -11.40 -36.98
N PRO A 783 51.81 -11.50 -37.73
CA PRO A 783 50.66 -10.59 -37.63
C PRO A 783 49.93 -10.58 -36.28
N LEU A 784 50.25 -11.52 -35.38
CA LEU A 784 49.65 -11.63 -34.05
C LEU A 784 50.19 -10.64 -33.00
N ASN A 785 51.26 -9.89 -33.32
CA ASN A 785 51.91 -8.96 -32.39
C ASN A 785 51.30 -7.53 -32.35
N LEU A 786 50.09 -7.33 -32.91
CA LEU A 786 49.42 -6.02 -33.03
C LEU A 786 48.00 -5.99 -32.46
N ILE A 787 47.74 -6.68 -31.36
CA ILE A 787 46.44 -6.62 -30.67
C ILE A 787 46.54 -5.61 -29.50
N PRO A 788 45.71 -4.53 -29.45
CA PRO A 788 45.79 -3.51 -28.41
C PRO A 788 45.28 -4.03 -27.05
N LYS A 789 45.86 -3.48 -25.97
CA LYS A 789 45.43 -3.56 -24.56
C LYS A 789 43.90 -3.62 -24.40
N LEU A 790 43.38 -4.45 -23.47
CA LEU A 790 41.95 -4.60 -23.20
C LEU A 790 41.28 -3.22 -23.05
N ASP A 791 40.34 -2.95 -23.96
CA ASP A 791 39.56 -1.71 -24.00
C ASP A 791 38.10 -2.08 -23.78
N LEU A 792 37.69 -2.12 -22.50
CA LEU A 792 36.31 -2.42 -22.10
C LEU A 792 35.31 -1.47 -22.76
N SER A 793 35.71 -0.24 -23.08
CA SER A 793 34.87 0.75 -23.77
C SER A 793 34.44 0.24 -25.15
N LYS A 794 35.34 -0.40 -25.91
CA LYS A 794 35.01 -0.99 -27.23
C LYS A 794 34.06 -2.18 -27.13
N LEU A 795 34.20 -2.99 -26.08
CA LEU A 795 33.25 -4.07 -25.81
C LEU A 795 31.87 -3.49 -25.46
N PHE A 796 31.85 -2.41 -24.66
CA PHE A 796 30.63 -1.73 -24.23
C PHE A 796 29.89 -1.01 -25.37
N GLU A 797 30.59 -0.51 -26.40
CA GLU A 797 29.95 -0.01 -27.64
C GLU A 797 29.12 -1.09 -28.35
N SER A 798 29.52 -2.35 -28.21
CA SER A 798 28.83 -3.51 -28.77
C SER A 798 27.88 -4.19 -27.78
N ASP A 799 27.70 -3.65 -26.58
CA ASP A 799 26.75 -4.16 -25.59
C ASP A 799 25.30 -3.86 -26.01
N GLN A 800 24.48 -4.90 -26.09
CA GLN A 800 23.10 -4.77 -26.52
C GLN A 800 22.25 -3.92 -25.56
N LEU A 801 22.49 -3.98 -24.23
CA LEU A 801 21.70 -3.18 -23.29
C LEU A 801 22.01 -1.69 -23.45
N ASN A 802 23.31 -1.34 -23.52
CA ASN A 802 23.76 0.02 -23.78
C ASN A 802 23.11 0.59 -25.06
N GLN A 803 23.15 -0.15 -26.16
CA GLN A 803 22.50 0.25 -27.42
C GLN A 803 20.98 0.45 -27.26
N GLN A 804 20.30 -0.45 -26.55
CA GLN A 804 18.86 -0.38 -26.30
C GLN A 804 18.46 0.82 -25.41
N MET A 805 19.28 1.15 -24.41
CA MET A 805 19.07 2.30 -23.52
C MET A 805 19.36 3.61 -24.25
N ALA A 806 20.46 3.69 -25.00
CA ALA A 806 20.83 4.86 -25.81
C ALA A 806 19.75 5.20 -26.87
N ASN A 807 19.12 4.18 -27.46
CA ASN A 807 18.00 4.35 -28.40
C ASN A 807 16.66 4.66 -27.70
N GLY A 808 16.61 4.64 -26.37
CA GLY A 808 15.39 4.87 -25.58
C GLY A 808 14.35 3.74 -25.70
N GLU A 809 14.77 2.55 -26.14
CA GLU A 809 13.88 1.41 -26.36
C GLU A 809 13.60 0.66 -25.05
N SER A 810 14.65 0.28 -24.34
CA SER A 810 14.57 -0.44 -23.07
C SER A 810 15.07 0.45 -21.93
N PHE A 811 14.41 0.37 -20.77
CA PHE A 811 14.77 1.13 -19.55
C PHE A 811 14.97 2.65 -19.76
N PRO A 812 14.03 3.37 -20.42
CA PRO A 812 14.14 4.82 -20.58
C PRO A 812 14.21 5.51 -19.21
N PHE A 813 15.11 6.51 -19.12
CA PHE A 813 15.41 7.31 -17.94
C PHE A 813 16.13 6.57 -16.81
N PHE A 814 16.43 5.28 -16.94
CA PHE A 814 17.32 4.61 -16.00
C PHE A 814 18.77 4.94 -16.32
N ASP A 815 19.55 5.07 -15.25
CA ASP A 815 20.98 5.28 -15.28
C ASP A 815 21.71 3.98 -14.90
N GLU A 816 22.84 3.74 -15.55
CA GLU A 816 23.80 2.68 -15.22
C GLU A 816 25.18 3.32 -15.04
N MET A 817 25.87 3.00 -13.94
CA MET A 817 27.25 3.43 -13.76
C MET A 817 28.16 2.73 -14.79
N GLU A 818 29.25 3.41 -15.17
CA GLU A 818 30.27 2.87 -16.07
C GLU A 818 30.78 1.48 -15.61
N ILE A 819 30.71 0.49 -16.51
CA ILE A 819 31.20 -0.86 -16.24
C ILE A 819 32.72 -0.90 -16.35
N LYS A 820 33.38 -1.22 -15.23
CA LYS A 820 34.85 -1.33 -15.13
C LYS A 820 35.34 -2.75 -14.89
N PHE A 821 34.44 -3.73 -15.00
CA PHE A 821 34.69 -5.13 -14.75
C PHE A 821 34.47 -5.98 -16.00
N ASN A 822 35.12 -7.14 -16.05
CA ASN A 822 35.04 -8.08 -17.15
C ASN A 822 33.63 -8.71 -17.29
N PRO A 823 33.24 -9.20 -18.49
CA PRO A 823 31.97 -9.90 -18.69
C PRO A 823 31.69 -10.98 -17.64
N THR A 824 30.49 -10.96 -17.06
CA THR A 824 30.12 -11.81 -15.92
C THR A 824 29.61 -13.18 -16.32
N TYR A 825 29.40 -13.41 -17.61
CA TYR A 825 28.93 -14.66 -18.20
C TYR A 825 29.76 -14.96 -19.45
N LYS A 826 30.04 -16.20 -19.87
CA LYS A 826 29.72 -17.49 -19.24
C LYS A 826 31.02 -18.16 -18.82
N PHE A 827 31.13 -18.63 -17.59
CA PHE A 827 32.32 -19.31 -17.06
C PHE A 827 32.15 -20.82 -16.99
N ASP A 828 33.26 -21.55 -17.06
CA ASP A 828 33.31 -22.93 -16.59
C ASP A 828 33.26 -22.92 -15.05
N LYS A 829 32.28 -23.62 -14.48
CA LYS A 829 32.05 -23.66 -13.03
C LYS A 829 33.33 -24.02 -12.27
N GLY A 830 33.60 -23.28 -11.19
CA GLY A 830 34.77 -23.43 -10.34
C GLY A 830 36.04 -22.77 -10.85
N THR A 831 36.00 -22.09 -12.01
CA THR A 831 37.18 -21.51 -12.66
C THR A 831 36.98 -20.03 -13.00
N ASP A 832 38.02 -19.41 -13.57
CA ASP A 832 37.94 -18.09 -14.21
C ASP A 832 38.00 -18.18 -15.74
N ASN A 833 37.90 -19.40 -16.29
CA ASN A 833 37.92 -19.61 -17.73
C ASN A 833 36.51 -19.40 -18.29
N TYR A 834 36.41 -18.65 -19.38
CA TYR A 834 35.15 -18.53 -20.13
C TYR A 834 34.83 -19.84 -20.86
N ASP A 835 33.54 -20.17 -20.94
CA ASP A 835 32.94 -21.41 -21.46
C ASP A 835 33.78 -22.13 -22.51
N THR A 836 34.36 -23.26 -22.13
CA THR A 836 35.16 -24.13 -23.02
C THR A 836 34.35 -25.30 -23.59
N SER A 837 33.03 -25.35 -23.33
CA SER A 837 32.16 -26.37 -23.91
C SER A 837 32.06 -26.24 -25.44
N GLU A 838 31.53 -27.27 -26.10
CA GLU A 838 31.28 -27.27 -27.55
C GLU A 838 30.43 -26.07 -28.03
N LYS A 839 29.64 -25.47 -27.13
CA LYS A 839 28.78 -24.32 -27.45
C LYS A 839 29.55 -23.00 -27.46
N MET A 840 30.73 -22.94 -26.85
CA MET A 840 31.60 -21.76 -26.69
C MET A 840 30.81 -20.46 -26.63
N ARG A 841 29.99 -20.26 -25.59
CA ARG A 841 29.18 -19.05 -25.51
C ARG A 841 30.08 -17.81 -25.47
N VAL A 842 29.67 -16.78 -26.21
CA VAL A 842 30.33 -15.47 -26.22
C VAL A 842 30.20 -14.84 -24.82
N PRO A 843 31.31 -14.36 -24.22
CA PRO A 843 31.27 -13.60 -22.99
C PRO A 843 30.33 -12.38 -23.07
N ALA A 844 29.59 -12.08 -21.99
CA ALA A 844 28.65 -10.97 -21.94
C ALA A 844 28.43 -10.41 -20.52
N TRP A 845 28.07 -9.13 -20.42
CA TRP A 845 27.52 -8.52 -19.20
C TRP A 845 26.01 -8.77 -19.11
N THR A 846 25.66 -9.96 -18.66
CA THR A 846 24.25 -10.37 -18.47
C THR A 846 23.65 -9.79 -17.20
N ASP A 847 24.45 -9.65 -16.15
CA ASP A 847 24.05 -9.27 -14.80
C ASP A 847 24.24 -7.76 -14.60
N ARG A 848 23.14 -7.02 -14.37
CA ARG A 848 23.11 -5.55 -14.47
C ARG A 848 22.39 -4.91 -13.29
N ILE A 849 22.75 -3.67 -12.96
CA ILE A 849 22.11 -2.88 -11.90
C ILE A 849 21.85 -1.48 -12.44
N LEU A 850 20.57 -1.16 -12.61
CA LEU A 850 20.10 0.13 -13.08
C LEU A 850 19.42 0.88 -11.94
N SER A 851 19.48 2.20 -11.97
CA SER A 851 18.78 3.04 -11.01
C SER A 851 18.02 4.16 -11.70
N LEU A 852 17.02 4.70 -11.02
CA LEU A 852 16.24 5.83 -11.52
C LEU A 852 15.80 6.65 -10.32
N SER A 853 16.16 7.93 -10.29
CA SER A 853 15.57 8.91 -9.36
C SER A 853 14.69 9.90 -10.11
N ARG A 854 13.46 10.09 -9.63
CA ARG A 854 12.45 10.98 -10.24
C ARG A 854 12.18 12.24 -9.42
N SER A 855 12.59 12.24 -8.16
CA SER A 855 12.09 13.18 -7.15
C SER A 855 13.19 14.12 -6.70
N LYS A 856 12.88 15.41 -6.58
CA LYS A 856 13.80 16.37 -5.94
C LYS A 856 14.01 16.08 -4.45
N LYS A 857 13.08 15.36 -3.83
CA LYS A 857 13.14 14.96 -2.42
C LYS A 857 14.22 13.92 -2.15
N MET A 858 14.75 13.27 -3.19
CA MET A 858 15.76 12.24 -3.03
C MET A 858 16.80 12.30 -4.14
N GLN A 859 18.02 12.62 -3.75
CA GLN A 859 19.18 12.63 -4.63
C GLN A 859 19.89 11.30 -4.46
N LEU A 860 19.98 10.55 -5.56
CA LEU A 860 20.63 9.25 -5.60
C LEU A 860 21.98 9.39 -6.31
N THR A 861 23.04 8.97 -5.64
CA THR A 861 24.40 8.92 -6.19
C THR A 861 24.90 7.49 -6.09
N GLN A 862 25.20 6.87 -7.24
CA GLN A 862 25.92 5.59 -7.23
C GLN A 862 27.39 5.87 -6.94
N LEU A 863 27.96 5.18 -5.95
CA LEU A 863 29.34 5.32 -5.51
C LEU A 863 30.25 4.24 -6.12
N GLU A 864 29.74 3.01 -6.21
CA GLU A 864 30.51 1.86 -6.70
C GLU A 864 29.64 0.96 -7.60
N TYR A 865 30.30 0.28 -8.54
CA TYR A 865 29.71 -0.71 -9.41
C TYR A 865 30.77 -1.71 -9.88
N ASP A 866 30.69 -2.96 -9.42
CA ASP A 866 31.73 -3.95 -9.69
C ASP A 866 31.20 -5.40 -9.67
N SER A 867 32.03 -6.34 -10.13
CA SER A 867 31.82 -7.79 -10.03
C SER A 867 32.79 -8.42 -9.03
N VAL A 868 32.47 -9.62 -8.54
CA VAL A 868 33.29 -10.32 -7.54
C VAL A 868 33.82 -11.63 -8.11
N PRO A 869 35.01 -11.63 -8.73
CA PRO A 869 35.57 -12.81 -9.42
C PRO A 869 35.95 -13.95 -8.47
N GLU A 870 36.14 -13.68 -7.17
CA GLU A 870 36.51 -14.66 -6.13
C GLU A 870 35.44 -15.73 -5.92
N ILE A 871 34.18 -15.44 -6.25
CA ILE A 871 33.06 -16.39 -6.16
C ILE A 871 32.91 -17.10 -7.50
N LYS A 872 33.14 -18.42 -7.52
CA LYS A 872 33.32 -19.20 -8.77
C LYS A 872 32.37 -20.39 -8.96
N PHE A 873 31.44 -20.64 -8.04
CA PHE A 873 30.61 -21.86 -8.12
C PHE A 873 29.61 -21.83 -9.29
N SER A 874 29.11 -20.64 -9.65
CA SER A 874 28.21 -20.44 -10.78
C SER A 874 29.00 -20.25 -12.09
N ASP A 875 28.32 -20.38 -13.23
CA ASP A 875 28.83 -19.93 -14.54
C ASP A 875 28.64 -18.42 -14.75
N HIS A 876 28.14 -17.72 -13.72
CA HIS A 876 28.13 -16.27 -13.61
C HIS A 876 29.04 -15.78 -12.48
N LYS A 877 29.45 -14.51 -12.54
CA LYS A 877 30.06 -13.78 -11.42
C LYS A 877 29.04 -12.81 -10.81
N PRO A 878 28.94 -12.71 -9.48
CA PRO A 878 28.02 -11.78 -8.83
C PRO A 878 28.43 -10.32 -9.08
N VAL A 879 27.43 -9.44 -9.17
CA VAL A 879 27.59 -7.99 -9.38
C VAL A 879 26.99 -7.24 -8.21
N TYR A 880 27.58 -6.11 -7.83
CA TYR A 880 27.04 -5.22 -6.80
C TYR A 880 27.17 -3.75 -7.19
N GLY A 881 26.32 -2.92 -6.59
CA GLY A 881 26.37 -1.47 -6.67
C GLY A 881 26.06 -0.85 -5.32
N ILE A 882 26.81 0.20 -4.96
CA ILE A 882 26.65 0.94 -3.71
C ILE A 882 26.12 2.33 -4.04
N PHE A 883 25.09 2.77 -3.31
CA PHE A 883 24.43 4.04 -3.53
C PHE A 883 24.35 4.84 -2.23
N GLN A 884 24.50 6.16 -2.36
CA GLN A 884 24.14 7.12 -1.35
C GLN A 884 22.83 7.79 -1.76
N ALA A 885 21.80 7.68 -0.92
CA ALA A 885 20.53 8.35 -1.10
C ALA A 885 20.39 9.48 -0.07
N LYS A 886 20.48 10.73 -0.51
CA LYS A 886 20.20 11.90 0.32
C LYS A 886 18.74 12.28 0.17
N MET A 887 18.00 12.25 1.26
CA MET A 887 16.56 12.48 1.25
C MET A 887 16.13 13.61 2.17
N ASP A 888 14.99 14.20 1.81
CA ASP A 888 14.26 15.19 2.59
C ASP A 888 13.19 14.50 3.46
N ILE A 889 13.31 14.64 4.79
CA ILE A 889 12.36 14.15 5.79
C ILE A 889 11.46 15.31 6.22
N ILE A 890 10.16 15.13 6.05
CA ILE A 890 9.15 16.13 6.43
C ILE A 890 8.79 15.97 7.91
N GLU A 891 8.97 17.04 8.68
CA GLU A 891 8.49 17.16 10.05
C GLU A 891 7.00 17.60 10.05
N GLU A 892 6.08 16.62 9.99
CA GLU A 892 4.65 16.88 9.77
C GLU A 892 4.02 17.81 10.83
N GLN A 893 4.49 17.78 12.08
CA GLN A 893 3.98 18.68 13.12
C GLN A 893 4.30 20.16 12.81
N LYS A 894 5.55 20.47 12.42
CA LYS A 894 5.95 21.84 12.04
C LYS A 894 5.24 22.29 10.77
N ARG A 895 5.17 21.40 9.78
CA ARG A 895 4.46 21.66 8.52
C ARG A 895 2.99 22.01 8.77
N SER A 896 2.30 21.23 9.61
CA SER A 896 0.90 21.46 9.96
C SER A 896 0.67 22.80 10.66
N VAL A 897 1.58 23.22 11.54
CA VAL A 897 1.52 24.53 12.20
C VAL A 897 1.65 25.68 11.20
N ILE A 898 2.63 25.60 10.29
CA ILE A 898 2.85 26.63 9.26
C ILE A 898 1.69 26.66 8.27
N GLU A 899 1.20 25.50 7.85
CA GLU A 899 0.03 25.35 6.98
C GLU A 899 -1.18 26.07 7.56
N LYS A 900 -1.47 25.83 8.85
CA LYS A 900 -2.57 26.47 9.56
C LYS A 900 -2.42 27.99 9.63
N GLN A 901 -1.21 28.51 9.88
CA GLN A 901 -0.95 29.96 9.92
C GLN A 901 -1.15 30.63 8.54
N LEU A 902 -0.64 30.01 7.48
CA LEU A 902 -0.81 30.49 6.11
C LEU A 902 -2.28 30.46 5.68
N TYR A 903 -3.00 29.42 6.07
CA TYR A 903 -4.42 29.28 5.77
C TYR A 903 -5.25 30.37 6.48
N GLU A 904 -5.06 30.58 7.78
CA GLU A 904 -5.79 31.60 8.55
C GLU A 904 -5.48 33.02 8.06
N SER A 905 -4.21 33.34 7.80
CA SER A 905 -3.83 34.66 7.28
C SER A 905 -4.45 34.94 5.91
N ARG A 906 -4.47 33.95 5.01
CA ARG A 906 -5.09 34.07 3.68
C ARG A 906 -6.61 34.18 3.79
N LYS A 907 -7.23 33.41 4.68
CA LYS A 907 -8.68 33.48 4.96
C LYS A 907 -9.09 34.85 5.49
N MET A 908 -8.33 35.43 6.42
CA MET A 908 -8.57 36.80 6.92
C MET A 908 -8.41 37.85 5.81
N ALA A 909 -7.37 37.74 4.97
CA ALA A 909 -7.13 38.66 3.87
C ALA A 909 -8.24 38.65 2.81
N ILE A 910 -8.93 37.52 2.63
CA ILE A 910 -10.03 37.35 1.66
C ILE A 910 -11.40 37.70 2.27
N GLY A 911 -11.50 38.01 3.57
CA GLY A 911 -12.75 38.38 4.23
C GLY A 911 -13.61 37.20 4.71
N GLY A 912 -12.99 36.04 4.95
CA GLY A 912 -13.64 34.85 5.49
C GLY A 912 -14.46 34.06 4.46
N VAL A 913 -15.37 33.23 4.98
CA VAL A 913 -16.16 32.22 4.27
C VAL A 913 -17.04 32.77 3.13
N ASN A 914 -17.42 34.04 3.18
CA ASN A 914 -18.51 34.59 2.35
C ASN A 914 -18.07 35.23 1.01
N SER A 915 -16.76 35.40 0.71
CA SER A 915 -16.34 36.26 -0.40
C SER A 915 -15.96 35.54 -1.72
N LEU A 916 -15.64 34.25 -1.68
CA LEU A 916 -15.30 33.50 -2.91
C LEU A 916 -16.51 33.38 -3.86
N VAL A 917 -17.72 33.19 -3.34
CA VAL A 917 -18.97 33.16 -4.13
C VAL A 917 -19.22 34.47 -4.89
N LEU A 918 -18.83 35.62 -4.30
CA LEU A 918 -18.98 36.93 -4.92
C LEU A 918 -17.88 37.25 -5.94
N THR A 919 -16.68 36.70 -5.74
CA THR A 919 -15.54 36.94 -6.65
C THR A 919 -15.64 36.07 -7.92
N VAL A 920 -16.30 34.91 -7.83
CA VAL A 920 -16.61 34.03 -9.00
C VAL A 920 -17.68 34.66 -9.92
N ASN A 921 -18.39 35.69 -9.47
CA ASN A 921 -19.29 36.50 -10.32
C ASN A 921 -18.55 37.58 -11.13
N LEU A 922 -17.25 37.81 -10.87
CA LEU A 922 -16.40 38.67 -11.70
C LEU A 922 -15.58 37.80 -12.65
N ASN A 923 -16.16 37.56 -13.82
CA ASN A 923 -15.56 36.89 -14.98
C ASN A 923 -15.12 35.44 -14.73
N GLU A 924 -15.86 34.50 -15.33
CA GLU A 924 -15.38 33.15 -15.69
C GLU A 924 -14.02 33.15 -16.42
N SER A 925 -13.55 34.33 -16.84
CA SER A 925 -12.26 34.57 -17.47
C SER A 925 -11.15 35.08 -16.53
N TYR A 926 -11.40 35.64 -15.34
CA TYR A 926 -10.32 36.28 -14.57
C TYR A 926 -9.55 35.32 -13.65
N PHE A 927 -10.21 34.33 -13.04
CA PHE A 927 -9.51 33.28 -12.27
C PHE A 927 -8.84 32.25 -13.20
N LEU A 928 -9.55 31.76 -14.22
CA LEU A 928 -9.01 30.76 -15.16
C LEU A 928 -7.95 31.31 -16.13
N ALA A 929 -7.92 32.62 -16.44
CA ALA A 929 -6.94 33.18 -17.39
C ALA A 929 -5.65 33.72 -16.74
N LYS A 930 -5.59 33.86 -15.40
CA LYS A 930 -4.37 34.31 -14.70
C LYS A 930 -3.69 33.22 -13.88
N SER A 931 -4.42 32.24 -13.35
CA SER A 931 -3.81 30.99 -12.89
C SER A 931 -3.80 30.02 -14.06
N GLY A 932 -2.81 30.17 -14.95
CA GLY A 932 -2.25 28.96 -15.55
C GLY A 932 -2.03 27.98 -14.39
N LEU A 933 -2.52 26.74 -14.54
CA LEU A 933 -2.32 25.69 -13.55
C LEU A 933 -0.89 25.82 -13.00
N PRO A 934 -0.68 25.91 -11.67
CA PRO A 934 0.68 25.86 -11.15
C PRO A 934 1.32 24.62 -11.75
N ALA A 935 2.54 24.78 -12.27
CA ALA A 935 3.27 23.65 -12.81
C ALA A 935 3.24 22.53 -11.77
N PRO A 936 3.04 21.26 -12.16
CA PRO A 936 3.21 20.14 -11.24
C PRO A 936 4.55 20.35 -10.52
N SER A 937 4.52 20.23 -9.19
CA SER A 937 5.70 20.35 -8.33
C SER A 937 6.88 19.61 -8.96
N GLY A 938 7.85 20.38 -9.48
CA GLY A 938 9.00 19.79 -10.17
C GLY A 938 9.54 20.48 -11.43
N LYS A 939 9.18 21.73 -11.75
CA LYS A 939 9.83 22.42 -12.87
C LYS A 939 10.36 23.80 -12.46
N THR A 940 11.57 23.81 -11.92
CA THR A 940 12.46 24.96 -12.10
C THR A 940 13.21 24.76 -13.40
N THR A 941 13.05 25.76 -14.24
CA THR A 941 13.49 25.95 -15.61
C THR A 941 14.93 26.46 -15.64
N GLU A 942 15.89 25.67 -15.17
CA GLU A 942 17.33 25.90 -15.40
C GLU A 942 18.06 24.56 -15.58
N SER A 943 17.79 23.88 -16.69
CA SER A 943 18.63 22.84 -17.32
C SER A 943 17.95 22.29 -18.58
N ARG A 944 17.42 23.19 -19.44
CA ARG A 944 16.82 22.84 -20.74
C ARG A 944 17.01 23.97 -21.73
N TRP A 945 18.09 23.93 -22.50
CA TRP A 945 18.35 24.92 -23.56
C TRP A 945 17.63 24.59 -24.89
N TRP A 946 16.93 23.43 -25.00
CA TRP A 946 16.25 23.00 -26.23
C TRP A 946 14.71 23.04 -26.22
N ILE A 947 14.06 23.80 -25.32
CA ILE A 947 12.59 23.98 -25.32
C ILE A 947 12.19 25.47 -25.25
N LEU A 948 12.65 26.25 -26.22
CA LEU A 948 12.04 27.53 -26.56
C LEU A 948 11.93 27.59 -28.09
N ASN A 949 10.78 27.17 -28.62
CA ASN A 949 10.13 27.63 -29.86
C ASN A 949 9.23 26.54 -30.47
N ALA A 950 7.97 26.50 -30.05
CA ALA A 950 6.91 25.97 -30.91
C ALA A 950 5.57 26.61 -30.51
N GLY A 951 5.23 27.71 -31.18
CA GLY A 951 3.93 28.33 -31.13
C GLY A 951 3.29 28.40 -32.52
N SER A 952 2.17 27.69 -32.67
CA SER A 952 0.99 28.01 -33.50
C SER A 952 0.94 27.76 -35.03
N ASN A 953 -0.25 27.29 -35.42
CA ASN A 953 -0.92 27.19 -36.74
C ASN A 953 -0.51 26.02 -37.66
N GLY A 954 -1.39 25.20 -38.23
CA GLY A 954 -2.85 25.13 -38.24
C GLY A 954 -3.31 24.40 -39.52
N GLY A 955 -4.19 23.39 -39.40
CA GLY A 955 -5.09 22.96 -40.48
C GLY A 955 -4.73 21.72 -41.31
N GLY A 956 -5.62 20.71 -41.28
CA GLY A 956 -5.99 19.94 -42.48
C GLY A 956 -5.57 18.46 -42.56
N GLY A 957 -6.51 17.56 -42.25
CA GLY A 957 -6.82 16.37 -43.07
C GLY A 957 -5.93 15.11 -43.02
N GLY A 958 -6.53 13.99 -42.58
CA GLY A 958 -6.38 12.69 -43.24
C GLY A 958 -5.29 11.72 -42.78
N GLY A 959 -5.71 10.66 -42.09
CA GLY A 959 -5.31 9.25 -42.32
C GLY A 959 -3.83 8.82 -42.27
N GLY A 960 -3.50 7.98 -41.27
CA GLY A 960 -2.68 6.77 -41.47
C GLY A 960 -1.15 6.87 -41.43
N SER A 961 -0.55 5.87 -40.77
CA SER A 961 0.88 5.49 -40.71
C SER A 961 1.78 6.22 -39.69
N GLY A 962 2.54 5.42 -38.95
CA GLY A 962 3.45 5.86 -37.90
C GLY A 962 4.64 6.64 -38.46
N GLY A 963 4.85 7.84 -37.91
CA GLY A 963 5.95 8.72 -38.29
C GLY A 963 7.15 8.59 -37.33
N LYS A 964 8.31 8.25 -37.89
CA LYS A 964 9.62 8.60 -37.32
C LYS A 964 9.69 10.12 -37.17
N ILE A 965 10.04 10.61 -35.98
CA ILE A 965 10.25 12.05 -35.73
C ILE A 965 11.57 12.47 -36.40
N LYS A 966 11.51 13.37 -37.39
CA LYS A 966 12.67 14.06 -37.96
C LYS A 966 12.90 15.38 -37.22
N ILE A 967 14.06 15.50 -36.57
CA ILE A 967 14.56 16.72 -35.90
C ILE A 967 15.02 17.72 -36.97
N ARG A 968 14.77 19.04 -36.80
CA ARG A 968 15.27 20.11 -37.69
C ARG A 968 16.12 21.10 -36.89
N PHE A 969 17.39 21.27 -37.28
CA PHE A 969 18.27 22.35 -36.83
C PHE A 969 18.25 23.50 -37.86
N PRO A 970 17.95 24.75 -37.47
CA PRO A 970 17.89 25.88 -38.41
C PRO A 970 19.22 26.18 -39.11
N GLU A 971 20.36 26.00 -38.44
CA GLU A 971 21.68 26.28 -39.02
C GLU A 971 22.11 25.20 -40.04
N LEU A 972 21.83 23.92 -39.78
CA LEU A 972 22.13 22.79 -40.68
C LEU A 972 21.25 22.76 -41.94
N ASN A 973 20.02 23.30 -41.88
CA ASN A 973 19.11 23.32 -43.03
C ASN A 973 19.48 24.38 -44.09
N SER A 974 20.43 25.26 -43.80
CA SER A 974 20.95 26.25 -44.76
C SER A 974 21.98 25.66 -45.73
N GLY A 975 22.49 24.45 -45.46
CA GLY A 975 23.60 23.83 -46.19
C GLY A 975 24.96 24.50 -45.96
N LEU A 976 25.04 25.52 -45.10
CA LEU A 976 26.25 26.31 -44.86
C LEU A 976 27.11 25.82 -43.69
N TYR A 977 26.58 24.94 -42.83
CA TYR A 977 27.24 24.47 -41.61
C TYR A 977 27.15 22.95 -41.48
N ILE A 978 28.23 22.32 -41.01
CA ILE A 978 28.30 20.89 -40.66
C ILE A 978 28.68 20.72 -39.19
N ILE A 979 28.38 19.55 -38.62
CA ILE A 979 28.94 19.14 -37.32
C ILE A 979 30.47 19.13 -37.45
N ASN A 980 31.16 19.74 -36.51
CA ASN A 980 32.62 19.80 -36.52
C ASN A 980 33.21 18.38 -36.44
N PRO A 981 33.86 17.87 -37.49
CA PRO A 981 34.40 16.51 -37.50
C PRO A 981 35.55 16.31 -36.50
N LYS A 982 36.09 17.40 -35.93
CA LYS A 982 37.12 17.38 -34.89
C LYS A 982 36.57 17.20 -33.48
N LEU A 983 35.24 17.13 -33.30
CA LEU A 983 34.66 16.82 -31.99
C LEU A 983 35.08 15.41 -31.53
N PRO A 984 35.35 15.22 -30.22
CA PRO A 984 35.55 13.89 -29.68
C PRO A 984 34.35 12.99 -29.95
N LYS A 985 34.59 11.73 -30.31
CA LYS A 985 33.51 10.74 -30.54
C LYS A 985 32.63 10.50 -29.31
N ASN A 986 33.16 10.81 -28.11
CA ASN A 986 32.43 10.77 -26.85
C ASN A 986 32.00 12.21 -26.47
N PRO A 987 30.69 12.52 -26.40
CA PRO A 987 30.18 13.87 -26.14
C PRO A 987 30.41 14.37 -24.70
N PHE A 988 30.99 13.54 -23.82
CA PHE A 988 31.29 13.90 -22.43
C PHE A 988 32.78 14.17 -22.18
N VAL A 989 33.61 14.16 -23.22
CA VAL A 989 35.01 14.62 -23.14
C VAL A 989 35.02 16.15 -23.30
N PRO A 990 35.54 16.91 -22.32
CA PRO A 990 35.64 18.36 -22.44
C PRO A 990 36.47 18.76 -23.66
N THR A 991 35.94 19.66 -24.50
CA THR A 991 36.62 20.16 -25.70
C THR A 991 36.31 21.64 -25.90
N ASP A 992 37.28 22.38 -26.43
CA ASP A 992 37.13 23.79 -26.82
C ASP A 992 36.66 23.94 -28.28
N GLU A 993 36.50 22.81 -28.98
CA GLU A 993 36.02 22.77 -30.36
C GLU A 993 34.52 23.10 -30.45
N PRO A 994 34.09 24.03 -31.33
CA PRO A 994 32.69 24.36 -31.49
C PRO A 994 31.91 23.20 -32.13
N ASP A 995 30.64 23.03 -31.72
CA ASP A 995 29.77 21.92 -32.18
C ASP A 995 29.54 21.92 -33.71
N PHE A 996 29.55 23.10 -34.32
CA PHE A 996 29.29 23.31 -35.75
C PHE A 996 30.30 24.28 -36.37
N ILE A 997 30.80 23.95 -37.57
CA ILE A 997 31.69 24.80 -38.39
C ILE A 997 31.05 25.07 -39.76
N ARG A 998 31.48 26.14 -40.46
CA ARG A 998 31.00 26.38 -41.83
C ARG A 998 31.58 25.33 -42.78
N LEU A 999 30.81 24.98 -43.81
CA LEU A 999 31.24 24.06 -44.87
C LEU A 999 32.52 24.57 -45.58
N SER A 1000 32.75 25.89 -45.62
CA SER A 1000 33.97 26.49 -46.16
C SER A 1000 35.22 26.22 -45.32
N ASP A 1001 35.03 25.86 -44.05
CA ASP A 1001 36.10 25.73 -43.06
C ASP A 1001 36.46 24.25 -42.83
N SER A 1002 35.70 23.32 -43.42
CA SER A 1002 35.97 21.88 -43.39
C SER A 1002 36.94 21.48 -44.50
N ASN A 1003 38.24 21.70 -44.28
CA ASN A 1003 39.31 21.27 -45.18
C ASN A 1003 39.65 19.77 -45.04
N GLU A 1004 38.69 18.86 -45.24
CA GLU A 1004 38.99 17.43 -45.43
C GLU A 1004 38.15 16.81 -46.55
N ASP A 1005 38.84 16.24 -47.54
CA ASP A 1005 38.30 15.50 -48.68
C ASP A 1005 37.45 14.30 -48.21
N HIS A 1006 36.15 14.32 -48.51
CA HIS A 1006 35.29 13.14 -48.36
C HIS A 1006 35.53 12.15 -49.52
N PRO A 1007 35.91 10.89 -49.28
CA PRO A 1007 35.83 9.85 -50.29
C PRO A 1007 34.36 9.44 -50.48
N THR A 1008 33.90 9.44 -51.72
CA THR A 1008 32.58 8.98 -52.15
C THR A 1008 32.41 7.45 -52.04
N ASP A 1009 31.19 7.03 -51.70
CA ASP A 1009 30.55 5.71 -51.85
C ASP A 1009 30.93 4.55 -50.89
N LYS A 1010 30.08 4.29 -49.88
CA LYS A 1010 29.08 3.19 -49.85
C LYS A 1010 28.26 3.16 -48.57
#